data_AF-Q14B43-F1
#
_entry.id   AF-Q14B43-F1
#
_cell.length_a   1.000
_cell.length_b   1.000
_cell.length_c   1.000
_cell.angle_alpha   90.00
_cell.angle_beta   90.00
_cell.angle_gamma   90.00
#
_symmetry.space_group_name_H-M   'P 1'
#
loop_
_entity.id
_entity.type
_entity.pdbx_description
1 polymer ?
#
loop_
_entity_poly.entity_id
_entity_poly.type
_entity_poly.pdbx_seq_one_letter_code
_entity_poly.pdbx_strand_id
1 'polypeptide(L)'
;MAEHGESSEDRISEIDYEFLADLSARFGMNLVQLAKSQEEEDHKERMKMKKGFNSQMRSEAKRLKTFESYDTFRSWTPQEMAAAGFYHTGVKLGVQCFCCSLILFGNSLRKLPIERHKKLRPECEFLQGKDVGNIGKYDIRVKSPEKMLRGGKARYHEEEARLESFEDWPFYAHGTSPRALSAAGFVFTGKRDTVQCFSCGGSLGNWEEGDDPWKEHAKWFPKCEFLQSKKSSEEIAQYIQDYEGFVHVTGEHFVKSWVRRELPMVSAYCNDSVFANEELRMDMFKDWPQESPVGVEALVRAGFFYTGKKDIVRCFSCGGCLEKWAEGDDPMEDHIKFFPECVFLQTLKSSAEVIPTLQSQYALPEAMETTRESNHGDAAAVHSTVVDQLFHNLHKFLGLKELCVRLDGKPDVLSVLPEEFLNLHHMEKLSIRTSTESDLSKLVKFIQNFPNLHVFHLKCDFLSNCKSLMTALASCKKLREIEFSGQCFEAMTFVNILPNFVSLKILSLKGQQFADKETSEKFAQALGSLRNLEELLVPTGDGIHQVAKLIVRQCLQLPCLRVLAFHDILDDESVIEIARAATSGSFQKLENLDISMNHKITEEGYRNFFQALDNLPNLQMLNICRNIPGRIQVQATTVKALGHCVSRLPSLTRLGMLSWLLDEEDMKVINDVKERHPQSKRLTIFWKWIVPFSPVVLE
;
A
#
# COMPACT_ATOMS: atom_id res chain seq x y z
N MET A 1 25.89 26.56 8.65
CA MET A 1 25.81 26.08 10.04
C MET A 1 25.22 27.19 10.88
N ALA A 2 23.97 27.03 11.32
CA ALA A 2 23.46 27.75 12.48
C ALA A 2 23.47 26.74 13.62
N GLU A 3 24.19 27.05 14.70
CA GLU A 3 23.97 26.42 15.99
C GLU A 3 22.50 26.70 16.36
N HIS A 4 21.63 25.73 16.10
CA HIS A 4 20.29 25.74 16.65
C HIS A 4 20.38 25.17 18.05
N GLY A 5 20.13 26.06 19.02
CA GLY A 5 20.24 25.82 20.44
C GLY A 5 19.48 24.57 20.89
N GLU A 6 19.93 24.07 22.03
CA GLU A 6 19.31 23.02 22.83
C GLU A 6 17.81 23.26 22.99
N SER A 7 17.00 22.78 22.04
CA SER A 7 15.55 22.76 22.17
C SER A 7 15.20 21.54 23.01
N SER A 8 14.58 21.78 24.17
CA SER A 8 13.92 20.83 25.08
C SER A 8 13.94 19.37 24.59
N GLU A 9 14.72 18.51 25.24
CA GLU A 9 14.73 17.09 24.93
C GLU A 9 13.35 16.47 25.13
N ASP A 10 12.58 16.43 24.04
CA ASP A 10 11.15 16.14 24.06
C ASP A 10 10.87 14.74 24.60
N ARG A 11 10.13 14.68 25.71
CA ARG A 11 9.37 13.47 26.06
C ARG A 11 8.32 13.24 24.97
N ILE A 12 8.72 12.51 23.93
CA ILE A 12 7.83 12.04 22.88
C ILE A 12 7.02 10.88 23.43
N SER A 13 5.70 11.06 23.48
CA SER A 13 4.76 9.96 23.67
C SER A 13 4.34 9.41 22.32
N GLU A 14 4.63 8.13 22.11
CA GLU A 14 4.27 7.42 20.89
C GLU A 14 2.89 6.74 21.03
N ILE A 15 2.42 6.57 22.26
CA ILE A 15 1.23 5.77 22.58
C ILE A 15 -0.05 6.61 22.53
N ASP A 16 -1.10 6.02 21.95
CA ASP A 16 -2.44 6.58 21.98
C ASP A 16 -3.15 6.14 23.27
N TYR A 17 -3.02 6.95 24.32
CA TYR A 17 -3.57 6.64 25.63
C TYR A 17 -5.11 6.58 25.66
N GLU A 18 -5.80 7.28 24.76
CA GLU A 18 -7.27 7.20 24.65
C GLU A 18 -7.69 5.83 24.12
N PHE A 19 -7.00 5.34 23.08
CA PHE A 19 -7.23 3.99 22.57
C PHE A 19 -6.85 2.90 23.59
N LEU A 20 -5.75 3.07 24.32
CA LEU A 20 -5.37 2.13 25.38
C LEU A 20 -6.32 2.15 26.58
N ALA A 21 -6.95 3.28 26.89
CA ALA A 21 -7.96 3.35 27.94
C ALA A 21 -9.22 2.55 27.56
N ASP A 22 -9.67 2.67 26.31
CA ASP A 22 -10.78 1.85 25.76
C ASP A 22 -10.43 0.36 25.75
N LEU A 23 -9.21 0.00 25.35
CA LEU A 23 -8.72 -1.38 25.44
C LEU A 23 -8.58 -1.87 26.88
N SER A 24 -8.08 -1.04 27.80
CA SER A 24 -7.94 -1.40 29.22
C SER A 24 -9.31 -1.73 29.84
N ALA A 25 -10.34 -0.97 29.48
CA ALA A 25 -11.72 -1.23 29.89
C ALA A 25 -12.27 -2.54 29.30
N ARG A 26 -11.93 -2.86 28.05
CA ARG A 26 -12.35 -4.10 27.37
C ARG A 26 -11.64 -5.36 27.86
N PHE A 27 -10.36 -5.28 28.21
CA PHE A 27 -9.51 -6.43 28.55
C PHE A 27 -9.28 -6.64 30.07
N GLY A 28 -9.78 -5.75 30.93
CA GLY A 28 -9.66 -5.86 32.39
C GLY A 28 -8.21 -5.79 32.91
N MET A 29 -7.30 -5.23 32.11
CA MET A 29 -5.88 -5.06 32.42
C MET A 29 -5.50 -3.58 32.40
N ASN A 30 -4.58 -3.16 33.27
CA ASN A 30 -4.07 -1.79 33.30
C ASN A 30 -2.98 -1.60 32.22
N LEU A 31 -3.40 -1.59 30.94
CA LEU A 31 -2.50 -1.42 29.79
C LEU A 31 -1.84 -0.03 29.78
N VAL A 32 -2.48 0.96 30.40
CA VAL A 32 -1.96 2.33 30.56
C VAL A 32 -0.67 2.35 31.39
N GLN A 33 -0.59 1.57 32.47
CA GLN A 33 0.60 1.54 33.32
C GLN A 33 1.78 0.80 32.66
N LEU A 34 1.51 -0.28 31.92
CA LEU A 34 2.52 -1.00 31.14
C LEU A 34 3.09 -0.12 30.02
N ALA A 35 2.22 0.59 29.30
CA ALA A 35 2.58 1.56 28.27
C ALA A 35 3.51 2.66 28.80
N LYS A 36 3.22 3.22 29.98
CA LYS A 36 4.08 4.23 30.62
C LYS A 36 5.47 3.69 30.95
N SER A 37 5.56 2.48 31.48
CA SER A 37 6.85 1.84 31.79
C SER A 37 7.68 1.62 30.52
N GLN A 38 7.04 1.23 29.40
CA GLN A 38 7.72 1.06 28.12
C GLN A 38 8.20 2.41 27.55
N GLU A 39 7.36 3.45 27.60
CA GLU A 39 7.76 4.79 27.12
C GLU A 39 8.95 5.36 27.89
N GLU A 40 9.05 5.09 29.19
CA GLU A 40 10.22 5.48 29.99
C GLU A 40 11.48 4.74 29.57
N GLU A 41 11.37 3.45 29.26
CA GLU A 41 12.50 2.64 28.78
C GLU A 41 12.94 3.08 27.37
N ASP A 42 11.98 3.28 26.48
CA ASP A 42 12.21 3.78 25.13
C ASP A 42 12.87 5.17 25.20
N HIS A 43 12.41 6.04 26.09
CA HIS A 43 13.02 7.35 26.31
C HIS A 43 14.49 7.24 26.73
N LYS A 44 14.83 6.33 27.65
CA LYS A 44 16.24 6.07 28.03
C LYS A 44 17.07 5.63 26.84
N GLU A 45 16.53 4.78 25.98
CA GLU A 45 17.21 4.36 24.75
C GLU A 45 17.35 5.50 23.73
N ARG A 46 16.32 6.36 23.54
CA ARG A 46 16.41 7.56 22.66
C ARG A 46 17.57 8.47 23.07
N MET A 47 17.81 8.62 24.38
CA MET A 47 18.88 9.50 24.88
C MET A 47 20.29 8.97 24.64
N LYS A 48 20.45 7.65 24.47
CA LYS A 48 21.74 7.04 24.15
C LYS A 48 22.08 7.11 22.66
N MET A 49 21.09 7.33 21.80
CA MET A 49 21.26 7.30 20.35
C MET A 49 21.89 8.59 19.81
N LYS A 50 22.75 8.44 18.79
CA LYS A 50 23.38 9.57 18.11
C LYS A 50 22.32 10.42 17.41
N LYS A 51 22.25 11.70 17.75
CA LYS A 51 21.38 12.69 17.10
C LYS A 51 22.21 13.52 16.11
N GLY A 52 21.61 13.95 15.01
CA GLY A 52 22.24 14.72 13.94
C GLY A 52 21.89 14.18 12.54
N PHE A 53 22.06 15.02 11.53
CA PHE A 53 21.88 14.63 10.13
C PHE A 53 22.80 13.44 9.78
N ASN A 54 22.23 12.40 9.18
CA ASN A 54 22.95 11.20 8.77
C ASN A 54 23.09 11.15 7.24
N SER A 55 24.27 11.54 6.75
CA SER A 55 24.59 11.59 5.32
C SER A 55 24.62 10.21 4.64
N GLN A 56 24.90 9.14 5.40
CA GLN A 56 24.98 7.76 4.89
C GLN A 56 23.59 7.17 4.61
N MET A 57 22.56 7.71 5.26
CA MET A 57 21.17 7.26 5.17
C MET A 57 20.29 8.13 4.25
N ARG A 58 20.92 8.93 3.38
CA ARG A 58 20.22 9.72 2.35
C ARG A 58 19.57 8.87 1.25
N SER A 59 20.17 7.73 0.94
CA SER A 59 19.65 6.76 -0.01
C SER A 59 18.54 5.93 0.62
N GLU A 60 17.33 6.01 0.05
CA GLU A 60 16.21 5.17 0.47
C GLU A 60 16.55 3.67 0.35
N ALA A 61 17.32 3.28 -0.67
CA ALA A 61 17.78 1.90 -0.81
C ALA A 61 18.71 1.47 0.34
N LYS A 62 19.59 2.36 0.83
CA LYS A 62 20.42 2.08 2.02
C LYS A 62 19.58 2.02 3.28
N ARG A 63 18.59 2.91 3.44
CA ARG A 63 17.63 2.84 4.55
C ARG A 63 16.91 1.50 4.54
N LEU A 64 16.43 1.04 3.39
CA LEU A 64 15.78 -0.28 3.25
C LEU A 64 16.68 -1.43 3.68
N LYS A 65 17.98 -1.41 3.32
CA LYS A 65 18.94 -2.44 3.74
C LYS A 65 19.07 -2.54 5.26
N THR A 66 18.94 -1.44 5.99
CA THR A 66 18.97 -1.49 7.47
C THR A 66 17.86 -2.34 8.07
N PHE A 67 16.79 -2.61 7.32
CA PHE A 67 15.68 -3.43 7.77
C PHE A 67 15.81 -4.92 7.42
N GLU A 68 16.93 -5.38 6.83
CA GLU A 68 17.11 -6.81 6.49
C GLU A 68 17.02 -7.74 7.72
N SER A 69 17.48 -7.26 8.88
CA SER A 69 17.37 -7.96 10.17
C SER A 69 16.20 -7.47 11.03
N TYR A 70 15.30 -6.66 10.47
CA TYR A 70 14.19 -6.07 11.21
C TYR A 70 13.02 -7.04 11.32
N ASP A 71 12.43 -7.12 12.51
CA ASP A 71 11.32 -8.02 12.79
C ASP A 71 10.07 -7.69 11.93
N THR A 72 9.64 -8.65 11.12
CA THR A 72 8.51 -8.52 10.17
C THR A 72 7.13 -8.42 10.84
N PHE A 73 7.02 -8.67 12.16
CA PHE A 73 5.75 -8.65 12.90
C PHE A 73 5.27 -7.24 13.31
N ARG A 74 5.45 -6.21 12.48
CA ARG A 74 5.08 -4.82 12.82
C ARG A 74 4.06 -4.19 11.88
N SER A 75 3.48 -3.08 12.34
CA SER A 75 2.39 -2.36 11.66
C SER A 75 2.88 -1.47 10.53
N TRP A 76 4.12 -1.01 10.59
CA TRP A 76 4.78 -0.28 9.53
C TRP A 76 5.70 -1.20 8.75
N THR A 77 5.62 -1.11 7.42
CA THR A 77 6.51 -1.82 6.53
C THR A 77 7.86 -1.09 6.41
N PRO A 78 8.97 -1.80 6.16
CA PRO A 78 10.26 -1.18 5.84
C PRO A 78 10.17 -0.13 4.74
N GLN A 79 9.33 -0.35 3.74
CA GLN A 79 9.08 0.57 2.63
C GLN A 79 8.45 1.89 3.10
N GLU A 80 7.40 1.83 3.91
CA GLU A 80 6.77 3.02 4.46
C GLU A 80 7.72 3.81 5.36
N MET A 81 8.54 3.12 6.15
CA MET A 81 9.53 3.74 7.02
C MET A 81 10.66 4.41 6.21
N ALA A 82 11.24 3.70 5.24
CA ALA A 82 12.29 4.24 4.39
C ALA A 82 11.82 5.43 3.53
N ALA A 83 10.60 5.35 2.99
CA ALA A 83 9.97 6.45 2.24
C ALA A 83 9.69 7.67 3.14
N ALA A 84 9.37 7.45 4.42
CA ALA A 84 9.21 8.52 5.42
C ALA A 84 10.55 9.06 5.98
N GLY A 85 11.69 8.60 5.44
CA GLY A 85 13.02 9.07 5.82
C GLY A 85 13.66 8.30 6.99
N PHE A 86 13.06 7.19 7.43
CA PHE A 86 13.57 6.43 8.57
C PHE A 86 14.47 5.27 8.14
N TYR A 87 15.51 5.02 8.93
CA TYR A 87 16.33 3.80 8.89
C TYR A 87 16.29 3.10 10.25
N HIS A 88 16.53 1.79 10.29
CA HIS A 88 16.64 1.04 11.54
C HIS A 88 17.98 1.31 12.21
N THR A 89 17.97 1.62 13.51
CA THR A 89 19.18 2.00 14.25
C THR A 89 20.02 0.80 14.69
N GLY A 90 19.52 -0.43 14.54
CA GLY A 90 20.14 -1.65 15.09
C GLY A 90 19.90 -1.85 16.59
N VAL A 91 19.29 -0.88 17.27
CA VAL A 91 19.01 -0.95 18.71
C VAL A 91 17.51 -1.14 18.93
N LYS A 92 17.15 -2.28 19.51
CA LYS A 92 15.75 -2.71 19.64
C LYS A 92 15.04 -2.56 18.29
N LEU A 93 13.89 -1.88 18.27
CA LEU A 93 13.10 -1.58 17.09
C LEU A 93 13.16 -0.10 16.69
N GLY A 94 14.15 0.62 17.20
CA GLY A 94 14.30 2.05 16.98
C GLY A 94 14.49 2.36 15.50
N VAL A 95 13.69 3.27 14.98
CA VAL A 95 13.84 3.84 13.65
C VAL A 95 14.13 5.31 13.77
N GLN A 96 15.09 5.80 12.98
CA GLN A 96 15.60 7.16 13.09
C GLN A 96 15.51 7.88 11.75
N CYS A 97 14.98 9.10 11.76
CA CYS A 97 14.94 9.94 10.58
C CYS A 97 16.36 10.42 10.25
N PHE A 98 16.83 10.19 9.02
CA PHE A 98 18.16 10.63 8.60
C PHE A 98 18.33 12.16 8.62
N CYS A 99 17.24 12.91 8.47
CA CYS A 99 17.24 14.35 8.36
C CYS A 99 17.12 15.04 9.73
N CYS A 100 15.98 14.88 10.41
CA CYS A 100 15.71 15.57 11.69
C CYS A 100 16.11 14.77 12.94
N SER A 101 16.63 13.54 12.79
CA SER A 101 17.01 12.67 13.91
C SER A 101 15.88 12.24 14.84
N LEU A 102 14.62 12.40 14.41
CA LEU A 102 13.48 11.84 15.15
C LEU A 102 13.66 10.33 15.29
N ILE A 103 13.65 9.84 16.53
CA ILE A 103 13.73 8.42 16.84
C ILE A 103 12.36 7.95 17.33
N LEU A 104 11.85 6.90 16.71
CA LEU A 104 10.60 6.25 17.06
C LEU A 104 10.86 4.77 17.33
N PHE A 105 10.21 4.18 18.33
CA PHE A 105 10.26 2.73 18.57
C PHE A 105 9.04 1.99 18.01
N GLY A 106 8.07 2.74 17.47
CA GLY A 106 7.02 2.25 16.57
C GLY A 106 5.86 1.58 17.29
N ASN A 107 4.75 2.33 17.51
CA ASN A 107 3.55 1.80 18.18
C ASN A 107 2.24 2.45 17.69
N SER A 108 1.99 2.48 16.37
CA SER A 108 0.68 2.93 15.87
C SER A 108 0.13 2.02 14.77
N LEU A 109 -0.96 1.33 15.07
CA LEU A 109 -1.73 0.50 14.12
C LEU A 109 -2.55 1.34 13.12
N ARG A 110 -2.83 2.61 13.46
CA ARG A 110 -3.79 3.46 12.73
C ARG A 110 -3.16 4.59 11.93
N LYS A 111 -1.88 4.92 12.17
CA LYS A 111 -1.22 6.11 11.62
C LYS A 111 0.06 5.70 10.89
N LEU A 112 0.29 6.28 9.73
CA LEU A 112 1.47 6.00 8.91
C LEU A 112 2.75 6.62 9.53
N PRO A 113 3.95 6.10 9.22
CA PRO A 113 5.20 6.67 9.71
C PRO A 113 5.35 8.15 9.38
N ILE A 114 4.97 8.54 8.16
CA ILE A 114 5.07 9.91 7.69
C ILE A 114 4.14 10.87 8.44
N GLU A 115 2.96 10.42 8.86
CA GLU A 115 2.01 11.21 9.65
C GLU A 115 2.53 11.46 11.05
N ARG A 116 3.13 10.43 11.67
CA ARG A 116 3.80 10.55 12.97
C ARG A 116 5.00 11.47 12.89
N HIS A 117 5.81 11.32 11.84
CA HIS A 117 6.96 12.18 11.58
C HIS A 117 6.50 13.65 11.45
N LYS A 118 5.48 13.93 10.64
CA LYS A 118 4.92 15.27 10.45
C LYS A 118 4.31 15.86 11.72
N LYS A 119 3.68 15.03 12.55
CA LYS A 119 3.11 15.49 13.84
C LYS A 119 4.20 15.87 14.85
N LEU A 120 5.25 15.06 14.95
CA LEU A 120 6.28 15.21 15.97
C LEU A 120 7.40 16.16 15.58
N ARG A 121 7.70 16.27 14.28
CA ARG A 121 8.74 17.13 13.72
C ARG A 121 8.27 17.79 12.41
N PRO A 122 7.24 18.65 12.45
CA PRO A 122 6.78 19.39 11.26
C PRO A 122 7.86 20.31 10.63
N GLU A 123 8.88 20.67 11.42
CA GLU A 123 10.04 21.46 11.00
C GLU A 123 11.09 20.68 10.21
N CYS A 124 10.95 19.35 10.11
CA CYS A 124 11.90 18.52 9.37
C CYS A 124 12.01 18.95 7.91
N GLU A 125 13.20 19.37 7.50
CA GLU A 125 13.46 19.89 6.14
C GLU A 125 13.12 18.86 5.04
N PHE A 126 13.33 17.57 5.32
CA PHE A 126 12.90 16.47 4.44
C PHE A 126 11.38 16.49 4.21
N LEU A 127 10.57 16.66 5.25
CA LEU A 127 9.10 16.70 5.13
C LEU A 127 8.60 17.99 4.47
N GLN A 128 9.36 19.08 4.59
CA GLN A 128 9.08 20.36 3.92
C GLN A 128 9.40 20.31 2.42
N GLY A 129 10.00 19.22 1.93
CA GLY A 129 10.43 19.08 0.54
C GLY A 129 11.67 19.92 0.20
N LYS A 130 12.43 20.37 1.20
CA LYS A 130 13.72 21.04 0.97
C LYS A 130 14.76 20.05 0.48
N ASP A 131 15.76 20.54 -0.24
CA ASP A 131 16.86 19.72 -0.73
C ASP A 131 17.82 19.34 0.40
N VAL A 132 17.54 18.22 1.05
CA VAL A 132 18.38 17.59 2.07
C VAL A 132 19.25 16.47 1.49
N GLY A 133 19.35 16.40 0.16
CA GLY A 133 20.12 15.37 -0.54
C GLY A 133 19.48 13.97 -0.49
N ASN A 134 18.17 13.86 -0.28
CA ASN A 134 17.47 12.57 -0.36
C ASN A 134 17.61 11.97 -1.76
N ILE A 135 17.98 10.69 -1.81
CA ILE A 135 18.11 9.90 -3.04
C ILE A 135 16.97 8.88 -3.00
N GLY A 136 16.00 9.04 -3.90
CA GLY A 136 14.89 8.11 -4.04
C GLY A 136 15.36 6.73 -4.47
N LYS A 137 14.60 5.70 -4.12
CA LYS A 137 14.95 4.28 -4.40
C LYS A 137 15.33 3.99 -5.85
N TYR A 138 14.74 4.71 -6.80
CA TYR A 138 14.95 4.51 -8.24
C TYR A 138 15.65 5.70 -8.91
N ASP A 139 16.20 6.63 -8.14
CA ASP A 139 16.87 7.80 -8.72
C ASP A 139 18.14 7.38 -9.44
N ILE A 140 18.26 7.82 -10.70
CA ILE A 140 19.41 7.53 -11.53
C ILE A 140 20.54 8.53 -11.25
N ARG A 141 21.77 8.02 -11.29
CA ARG A 141 23.01 8.80 -11.14
C ARG A 141 23.25 9.74 -12.32
N VAL A 142 23.04 9.29 -13.56
CA VAL A 142 23.09 10.14 -14.77
C VAL A 142 21.99 11.20 -14.71
N LYS A 143 22.36 12.48 -14.88
CA LYS A 143 21.47 13.65 -14.85
C LYS A 143 21.36 14.30 -16.22
N SER A 144 20.26 15.04 -16.45
CA SER A 144 20.07 15.81 -17.68
C SER A 144 21.24 16.77 -17.88
N PRO A 145 21.87 16.80 -19.06
CA PRO A 145 22.90 17.79 -19.36
C PRO A 145 22.32 19.18 -19.15
N GLU A 146 22.91 19.98 -18.28
CA GLU A 146 22.46 21.36 -18.14
C GLU A 146 22.96 22.17 -19.33
N LYS A 147 22.15 23.15 -19.78
CA LYS A 147 22.61 24.12 -20.77
C LYS A 147 23.80 24.83 -20.12
N MET A 148 25.00 24.55 -20.64
CA MET A 148 26.28 24.98 -20.08
C MET A 148 26.19 26.34 -19.40
N LEU A 149 26.68 26.42 -18.17
CA LEU A 149 26.91 27.66 -17.45
C LEU A 149 27.50 28.70 -18.41
N ARG A 150 26.89 29.89 -18.44
CA ARG A 150 27.14 30.95 -19.41
C ARG A 150 28.62 31.38 -19.34
N GLY A 151 29.49 30.73 -20.11
CA GLY A 151 30.95 30.86 -20.05
C GLY A 151 31.63 29.59 -20.57
N GLY A 152 31.87 29.53 -21.88
CA GLY A 152 32.25 28.36 -22.69
C GLY A 152 33.24 27.34 -22.08
N LYS A 153 33.11 26.10 -22.56
CA LYS A 153 33.99 24.92 -22.31
C LYS A 153 35.49 25.23 -22.13
N ALA A 154 35.97 26.29 -22.79
CA ALA A 154 37.34 26.80 -22.70
C ALA A 154 37.81 27.10 -21.25
N ARG A 155 36.97 27.71 -20.41
CA ARG A 155 37.34 28.09 -19.03
C ARG A 155 37.64 26.88 -18.14
N TYR A 156 36.88 25.80 -18.32
CA TYR A 156 36.93 24.63 -17.45
C TYR A 156 37.94 23.57 -17.89
N HIS A 157 38.83 23.88 -18.85
CA HIS A 157 40.00 23.03 -19.14
C HIS A 157 40.96 22.98 -17.95
N GLU A 158 41.12 24.08 -17.23
CA GLU A 158 41.93 24.18 -16.01
C GLU A 158 41.19 23.54 -14.83
N GLU A 159 41.89 22.74 -14.01
CA GLU A 159 41.28 22.04 -12.88
C GLU A 159 40.87 22.99 -11.77
N GLU A 160 41.67 24.03 -11.54
CA GLU A 160 41.45 25.08 -10.57
C GLU A 160 40.12 25.79 -10.83
N ALA A 161 39.83 26.14 -12.09
CA ALA A 161 38.56 26.75 -12.48
C ALA A 161 37.36 25.82 -12.28
N ARG A 162 37.56 24.49 -12.38
CA ARG A 162 36.52 23.52 -12.02
C ARG A 162 36.32 23.46 -10.52
N LEU A 163 37.41 23.46 -9.75
CA LEU A 163 37.36 23.42 -8.29
C LEU A 163 36.67 24.66 -7.71
N GLU A 164 36.90 25.84 -8.29
CA GLU A 164 36.18 27.08 -7.94
C GLU A 164 34.65 26.93 -8.04
N SER A 165 34.15 26.12 -8.98
CA SER A 165 32.69 25.93 -9.13
C SER A 165 32.04 25.27 -7.91
N PHE A 166 32.81 24.57 -7.07
CA PHE A 166 32.31 23.86 -5.90
C PHE A 166 32.23 24.70 -4.62
N GLU A 167 32.34 26.04 -4.70
CA GLU A 167 32.21 26.94 -3.55
C GLU A 167 30.88 26.70 -2.79
N ASP A 168 29.79 26.49 -3.52
CA ASP A 168 28.45 26.22 -2.99
C ASP A 168 28.09 24.71 -3.00
N TRP A 169 29.07 23.80 -2.93
CA TRP A 169 28.81 22.36 -2.90
C TRP A 169 27.92 21.99 -1.70
N PRO A 170 26.80 21.25 -1.90
CA PRO A 170 25.79 21.08 -0.87
C PRO A 170 26.33 20.37 0.38
N PHE A 171 25.88 20.83 1.55
CA PHE A 171 26.29 20.31 2.87
C PHE A 171 26.20 18.78 2.96
N TYR A 172 25.18 18.19 2.34
CA TYR A 172 24.90 16.76 2.42
C TYR A 172 25.82 15.88 1.55
N ALA A 173 26.58 16.46 0.61
CA ALA A 173 27.46 15.75 -0.32
C ALA A 173 28.96 15.93 0.00
N HIS A 174 29.30 16.50 1.16
CA HIS A 174 30.70 16.72 1.58
C HIS A 174 31.51 15.42 1.76
N GLY A 175 30.84 14.26 1.84
CA GLY A 175 31.51 12.95 1.83
C GLY A 175 32.25 12.65 0.53
N THR A 176 31.95 13.37 -0.56
CA THR A 176 32.66 13.29 -1.85
C THR A 176 33.50 14.54 -2.03
N SER A 177 34.81 14.38 -2.23
CA SER A 177 35.75 15.49 -2.29
C SER A 177 35.58 16.32 -3.58
N PRO A 178 35.34 17.65 -3.49
CA PRO A 178 35.33 18.54 -4.65
C PRO A 178 36.62 18.49 -5.48
N ARG A 179 37.77 18.26 -4.83
CA ARG A 179 39.06 18.06 -5.52
C ARG A 179 39.07 16.78 -6.35
N ALA A 180 38.54 15.68 -5.82
CA ALA A 180 38.44 14.43 -6.56
C ALA A 180 37.50 14.55 -7.77
N LEU A 181 36.36 15.22 -7.60
CA LEU A 181 35.40 15.51 -8.67
C LEU A 181 36.04 16.40 -9.77
N SER A 182 36.76 17.45 -9.37
CA SER A 182 37.45 18.37 -10.29
C SER A 182 38.58 17.68 -11.04
N ALA A 183 39.37 16.84 -10.37
CA ALA A 183 40.43 16.02 -10.98
C ALA A 183 39.86 15.05 -12.02
N ALA A 184 38.70 14.44 -11.74
CA ALA A 184 37.98 13.58 -12.69
C ALA A 184 37.27 14.35 -13.83
N GLY A 185 37.46 15.67 -13.91
CA GLY A 185 36.99 16.50 -15.00
C GLY A 185 35.56 17.02 -14.84
N PHE A 186 35.00 17.00 -13.63
CA PHE A 186 33.65 17.48 -13.35
C PHE A 186 33.62 18.92 -12.87
N VAL A 187 32.56 19.63 -13.24
CA VAL A 187 32.21 21.00 -12.81
C VAL A 187 30.89 20.94 -12.07
N PHE A 188 30.76 21.65 -10.95
CA PHE A 188 29.48 21.77 -10.25
C PHE A 188 28.51 22.61 -11.07
N THR A 189 27.28 22.12 -11.22
CA THR A 189 26.24 22.81 -12.01
C THR A 189 25.52 23.90 -11.23
N GLY A 190 25.63 23.93 -9.91
CA GLY A 190 24.84 24.82 -9.03
C GLY A 190 23.49 24.23 -8.62
N LYS A 191 23.13 23.03 -9.11
CA LYS A 191 21.85 22.38 -8.81
C LYS A 191 22.05 21.06 -8.07
N ARG A 192 21.49 20.97 -6.85
CA ARG A 192 21.62 19.81 -5.96
C ARG A 192 23.09 19.40 -5.83
N ASP A 193 23.41 18.11 -5.96
CA ASP A 193 24.77 17.57 -6.06
C ASP A 193 25.16 17.22 -7.51
N THR A 194 24.58 17.91 -8.50
CA THR A 194 24.81 17.56 -9.90
C THR A 194 26.11 18.17 -10.41
N VAL A 195 26.94 17.32 -11.00
CA VAL A 195 28.21 17.70 -11.62
C VAL A 195 28.21 17.31 -13.10
N GLN A 196 28.93 18.05 -13.93
CA GLN A 196 28.99 17.82 -15.37
C GLN A 196 30.43 17.82 -15.88
N CYS A 197 30.78 16.84 -16.70
CA CYS A 197 32.11 16.79 -17.29
C CYS A 197 32.28 17.89 -18.35
N PHE A 198 33.35 18.67 -18.27
CA PHE A 198 33.61 19.76 -19.23
C PHE A 198 33.86 19.27 -20.66
N SER A 199 34.40 18.05 -20.82
CA SER A 199 34.77 17.46 -22.11
C SER A 199 33.59 16.76 -22.78
N CYS A 200 33.10 15.66 -22.21
CA CYS A 200 32.00 14.89 -22.80
C CYS A 200 30.61 15.48 -22.54
N GLY A 201 30.48 16.43 -21.61
CA GLY A 201 29.19 17.01 -21.23
C GLY A 201 28.30 16.08 -20.41
N GLY A 202 28.80 14.89 -20.03
CA GLY A 202 28.06 13.92 -19.22
C GLY A 202 27.84 14.44 -17.80
N SER A 203 26.60 14.42 -17.34
CA SER A 203 26.23 14.88 -15.99
C SER A 203 25.89 13.72 -15.07
N LEU A 204 26.38 13.78 -13.84
CA LEU A 204 26.15 12.80 -12.77
C LEU A 204 25.70 13.52 -11.48
N GLY A 205 24.97 12.82 -10.61
CA GLY A 205 24.56 13.31 -9.29
C GLY A 205 24.21 12.14 -8.37
N ASN A 206 23.55 12.40 -7.24
CA ASN A 206 23.32 11.40 -6.18
C ASN A 206 24.65 10.80 -5.67
N TRP A 207 25.62 11.68 -5.38
CA TRP A 207 26.93 11.27 -4.88
C TRP A 207 26.81 10.85 -3.42
N GLU A 208 27.31 9.68 -3.09
CA GLU A 208 27.36 9.09 -1.76
C GLU A 208 28.79 9.09 -1.22
N GLU A 209 28.92 8.95 0.10
CA GLU A 209 30.22 8.82 0.75
C GLU A 209 30.92 7.53 0.26
N GLY A 210 32.18 7.67 -0.18
CA GLY A 210 32.98 6.57 -0.71
C GLY A 210 32.92 6.38 -2.23
N ASP A 211 32.08 7.13 -2.95
CA ASP A 211 32.10 7.10 -4.42
C ASP A 211 33.41 7.64 -4.99
N ASP A 212 33.95 6.94 -6.00
CA ASP A 212 35.13 7.36 -6.75
C ASP A 212 34.69 8.04 -8.06
N PRO A 213 34.95 9.35 -8.25
CA PRO A 213 34.55 10.06 -9.45
C PRO A 213 35.11 9.46 -10.75
N TRP A 214 36.30 8.87 -10.74
CA TRP A 214 36.89 8.25 -11.94
C TRP A 214 36.17 6.96 -12.32
N LYS A 215 35.82 6.14 -11.33
CA LYS A 215 35.07 4.90 -11.57
C LYS A 215 33.68 5.20 -12.11
N GLU A 216 32.99 6.19 -11.53
CA GLU A 216 31.67 6.62 -12.02
C GLU A 216 31.75 7.22 -13.42
N HIS A 217 32.77 8.03 -13.70
CA HIS A 217 32.99 8.58 -15.04
C HIS A 217 33.21 7.45 -16.06
N ALA A 218 34.05 6.47 -15.75
CA ALA A 218 34.31 5.31 -16.61
C ALA A 218 33.06 4.46 -16.83
N LYS A 219 32.27 4.22 -15.78
CA LYS A 219 31.04 3.44 -15.87
C LYS A 219 30.01 4.09 -16.80
N TRP A 220 29.74 5.37 -16.60
CA TRP A 220 28.65 6.05 -17.30
C TRP A 220 29.08 6.67 -18.64
N PHE A 221 30.32 7.13 -18.77
CA PHE A 221 30.79 7.79 -19.98
C PHE A 221 32.17 7.25 -20.43
N PRO A 222 32.28 5.95 -20.76
CA PRO A 222 33.56 5.30 -21.11
C PRO A 222 34.23 5.84 -22.38
N LYS A 223 33.47 6.53 -23.24
CA LYS A 223 33.95 7.15 -24.48
C LYS A 223 34.35 8.61 -24.32
N CYS A 224 34.41 9.14 -23.09
CA CYS A 224 34.84 10.50 -22.85
C CYS A 224 36.31 10.68 -23.22
N GLU A 225 36.61 11.64 -24.11
CA GLU A 225 37.98 11.93 -24.58
C GLU A 225 38.91 12.31 -23.41
N PHE A 226 38.42 13.13 -22.46
CA PHE A 226 39.20 13.49 -21.28
C PHE A 226 39.54 12.26 -20.42
N LEU A 227 38.56 11.38 -20.17
CA LEU A 227 38.78 10.15 -19.40
C LEU A 227 39.83 9.27 -20.07
N GLN A 228 39.69 9.02 -21.37
CA GLN A 228 40.62 8.21 -22.16
C GLN A 228 42.02 8.82 -22.26
N SER A 229 42.14 10.15 -22.11
CA SER A 229 43.45 10.82 -22.04
C SER A 229 44.16 10.64 -20.69
N LYS A 230 43.44 10.24 -19.63
CA LYS A 230 43.95 10.16 -18.25
C LYS A 230 43.99 8.74 -17.68
N LYS A 231 43.23 7.81 -18.25
CA LYS A 231 43.13 6.41 -17.83
C LYS A 231 43.31 5.48 -19.02
N SER A 232 44.02 4.37 -18.81
CA SER A 232 44.22 3.36 -19.86
C SER A 232 42.92 2.62 -20.16
N SER A 233 42.86 1.97 -21.34
CA SER A 233 41.73 1.11 -21.72
C SER A 233 41.48 -0.01 -20.71
N GLU A 234 42.54 -0.57 -20.14
CA GLU A 234 42.47 -1.65 -19.17
C GLU A 234 41.94 -1.17 -17.82
N GLU A 235 42.37 0.01 -17.35
CA GLU A 235 41.84 0.62 -16.13
C GLU A 235 40.35 0.93 -16.24
N ILE A 236 39.90 1.48 -17.38
CA ILE A 236 38.49 1.76 -17.66
C ILE A 236 37.68 0.46 -17.68
N ALA A 237 38.18 -0.58 -18.35
CA ALA A 237 37.52 -1.88 -18.37
C ALA A 237 37.40 -2.50 -16.98
N GLN A 238 38.46 -2.43 -16.16
CA GLN A 238 38.45 -2.90 -14.77
C GLN A 238 37.40 -2.14 -13.94
N TYR A 239 37.35 -0.81 -14.05
CA TYR A 239 36.34 -0.01 -13.33
C TYR A 239 34.91 -0.37 -13.72
N ILE A 240 34.66 -0.71 -14.99
CA ILE A 240 33.33 -1.14 -15.45
C ILE A 240 32.97 -2.52 -14.91
N GLN A 241 33.94 -3.44 -14.86
CA GLN A 241 33.76 -4.81 -14.36
C GLN A 241 33.51 -4.86 -12.85
N ASP A 242 34.19 -4.02 -12.08
CA ASP A 242 34.06 -3.96 -10.61
C ASP A 242 32.78 -3.25 -10.14
N TYR A 243 31.95 -2.75 -11.06
CA TYR A 243 30.75 -2.00 -10.73
C TYR A 243 29.56 -2.90 -10.38
N GLU A 244 29.14 -2.90 -9.12
CA GLU A 244 27.92 -3.56 -8.66
C GLU A 244 26.65 -2.78 -9.10
N GLY A 245 26.18 -3.00 -10.34
CA GLY A 245 24.96 -2.37 -10.84
C GLY A 245 24.58 -2.79 -12.26
N PHE A 246 23.90 -1.91 -13.00
CA PHE A 246 23.43 -2.22 -14.37
C PHE A 246 24.62 -2.50 -15.30
N VAL A 247 24.72 -3.74 -15.81
CA VAL A 247 25.73 -4.14 -16.79
C VAL A 247 25.25 -3.70 -18.18
N HIS A 248 26.17 -3.26 -19.05
CA HIS A 248 25.89 -2.76 -20.42
C HIS A 248 25.12 -1.44 -20.56
N VAL A 249 24.66 -0.84 -19.47
CA VAL A 249 24.00 0.48 -19.48
C VAL A 249 25.03 1.60 -19.28
N THR A 250 25.00 2.59 -20.16
CA THR A 250 25.88 3.79 -20.12
C THR A 250 25.07 5.07 -20.22
N GLY A 251 25.66 6.22 -19.88
CA GLY A 251 25.07 7.54 -19.97
C GLY A 251 24.51 7.91 -21.36
N GLU A 252 25.06 7.37 -22.45
CA GLU A 252 24.54 7.57 -23.81
C GLU A 252 23.07 7.15 -23.96
N HIS A 253 22.65 6.11 -23.22
CA HIS A 253 21.29 5.59 -23.23
C HIS A 253 20.27 6.59 -22.65
N PHE A 254 20.70 7.39 -21.66
CA PHE A 254 19.88 8.41 -21.02
C PHE A 254 19.82 9.68 -21.88
N VAL A 255 20.97 10.10 -22.42
CA VAL A 255 21.06 11.30 -23.25
C VAL A 255 20.21 11.15 -24.52
N LYS A 256 20.23 9.99 -25.19
CA LYS A 256 19.36 9.70 -26.35
C LYS A 256 17.87 9.69 -26.00
N SER A 257 17.50 9.16 -24.83
CA SER A 257 16.12 9.13 -24.33
C SER A 257 15.58 10.54 -24.03
N TRP A 258 16.41 11.43 -23.48
CA TRP A 258 16.02 12.81 -23.20
C TRP A 258 15.86 13.67 -24.46
N VAL A 259 16.68 13.44 -25.49
CA VAL A 259 16.48 14.04 -26.82
C VAL A 259 15.13 13.64 -27.43
N ARG A 260 14.61 12.44 -27.14
CA ARG A 260 13.25 12.01 -27.56
C ARG A 260 12.12 12.56 -26.67
N ARG A 261 12.39 12.93 -25.40
CA ARG A 261 11.40 13.50 -24.45
C ARG A 261 11.01 14.95 -24.76
N GLU A 262 11.74 15.65 -25.64
CA GLU A 262 11.34 16.98 -26.13
C GLU A 262 10.17 16.93 -27.14
N LEU A 263 9.62 15.73 -27.43
CA LEU A 263 8.35 15.55 -28.16
C LEU A 263 7.16 15.40 -27.21
N PRO A 264 5.96 15.93 -27.53
CA PRO A 264 4.97 16.38 -26.54
C PRO A 264 4.19 15.30 -25.79
N MET A 265 4.49 14.00 -25.93
CA MET A 265 3.55 12.93 -25.57
C MET A 265 3.96 12.03 -24.40
N VAL A 266 5.05 12.30 -23.67
CA VAL A 266 5.57 11.38 -22.64
C VAL A 266 5.59 11.99 -21.23
N SER A 267 4.44 12.44 -20.73
CA SER A 267 4.29 13.06 -19.39
C SER A 267 3.29 12.33 -18.47
N ALA A 268 2.93 11.06 -18.75
CA ALA A 268 1.85 10.37 -18.04
C ALA A 268 2.27 9.56 -16.79
N TYR A 269 3.57 9.49 -16.44
CA TYR A 269 4.03 8.66 -15.33
C TYR A 269 4.74 9.49 -14.25
N CYS A 270 4.26 9.42 -13.01
CA CYS A 270 4.85 10.08 -11.84
C CYS A 270 6.11 9.36 -11.29
N ASN A 271 6.78 8.50 -12.07
CA ASN A 271 8.04 7.86 -11.68
C ASN A 271 9.13 8.20 -12.71
N ASP A 272 10.20 8.85 -12.25
CA ASP A 272 11.41 9.21 -13.01
C ASP A 272 12.29 7.99 -13.39
N SER A 273 11.69 6.81 -13.57
CA SER A 273 12.40 5.58 -13.92
C SER A 273 12.80 5.59 -15.40
N VAL A 274 14.10 5.44 -15.68
CA VAL A 274 14.63 5.35 -17.05
C VAL A 274 14.09 4.11 -17.77
N PHE A 275 13.78 3.07 -17.01
CA PHE A 275 13.19 1.84 -17.51
C PHE A 275 11.73 2.03 -17.92
N ALA A 276 11.16 3.23 -17.88
CA ALA A 276 9.94 3.55 -18.64
C ALA A 276 10.19 3.43 -20.16
N ASN A 277 11.42 3.66 -20.62
CA ASN A 277 11.83 3.45 -22.01
C ASN A 277 12.01 1.94 -22.29
N GLU A 278 11.25 1.43 -23.26
CA GLU A 278 11.21 0.03 -23.64
C GLU A 278 12.53 -0.48 -24.24
N GLU A 279 13.22 0.34 -25.05
CA GLU A 279 14.52 0.00 -25.64
C GLU A 279 15.57 -0.27 -24.56
N LEU A 280 15.54 0.50 -23.47
CA LEU A 280 16.47 0.33 -22.34
C LEU A 280 16.16 -0.89 -21.48
N ARG A 281 14.88 -1.26 -21.37
CA ARG A 281 14.51 -2.54 -20.75
C ARG A 281 15.03 -3.70 -21.59
N MET A 282 14.92 -3.62 -22.91
CA MET A 282 15.40 -4.64 -23.84
C MET A 282 16.91 -4.87 -23.72
N ASP A 283 17.70 -3.80 -23.64
CA ASP A 283 19.16 -3.89 -23.52
C ASP A 283 19.64 -4.63 -22.26
N MET A 284 18.83 -4.66 -21.20
CA MET A 284 19.15 -5.39 -19.96
C MET A 284 19.15 -6.91 -20.13
N PHE A 285 18.50 -7.45 -21.15
CA PHE A 285 18.36 -8.90 -21.37
C PHE A 285 19.48 -9.51 -22.21
N LYS A 286 20.57 -8.78 -22.49
CA LYS A 286 21.74 -9.31 -23.23
C LYS A 286 22.35 -10.56 -22.61
N ASP A 287 22.34 -10.63 -21.27
CA ASP A 287 22.83 -11.77 -20.50
C ASP A 287 21.69 -12.63 -19.92
N TRP A 288 20.48 -12.58 -20.51
CA TRP A 288 19.35 -13.38 -20.06
C TRP A 288 19.61 -14.88 -20.29
N PRO A 289 19.25 -15.77 -19.33
CA PRO A 289 19.51 -17.20 -19.48
C PRO A 289 18.86 -17.78 -20.74
N GLN A 290 19.67 -18.38 -21.63
CA GLN A 290 19.21 -18.97 -22.89
C GLN A 290 18.22 -20.13 -22.70
N GLU A 291 18.22 -20.77 -21.51
CA GLU A 291 17.30 -21.85 -21.14
C GLU A 291 15.97 -21.33 -20.55
N SER A 292 15.77 -20.01 -20.49
CA SER A 292 14.54 -19.44 -19.94
C SER A 292 13.35 -19.70 -20.90
N PRO A 293 12.20 -20.20 -20.39
CA PRO A 293 11.07 -20.57 -21.24
C PRO A 293 10.23 -19.38 -21.72
N VAL A 294 10.52 -18.16 -21.25
CA VAL A 294 9.74 -16.95 -21.53
C VAL A 294 10.53 -15.98 -22.40
N GLY A 295 9.86 -15.47 -23.44
CA GLY A 295 10.46 -14.53 -24.39
C GLY A 295 10.74 -13.16 -23.79
N VAL A 296 11.95 -12.64 -24.04
CA VAL A 296 12.42 -11.32 -23.60
C VAL A 296 11.45 -10.19 -23.98
N GLU A 297 10.91 -10.22 -25.21
CA GLU A 297 9.96 -9.21 -25.69
C GLU A 297 8.67 -9.17 -24.85
N ALA A 298 8.17 -10.31 -24.38
CA ALA A 298 6.98 -10.37 -23.53
C ALA A 298 7.25 -9.76 -22.15
N LEU A 299 8.42 -10.05 -21.56
CA LEU A 299 8.86 -9.48 -20.29
C LEU A 299 8.99 -7.95 -20.39
N VAL A 300 9.62 -7.46 -21.46
CA VAL A 300 9.82 -6.04 -21.72
C VAL A 300 8.49 -5.29 -21.91
N ARG A 301 7.54 -5.87 -22.68
CA ARG A 301 6.19 -5.32 -22.86
C ARG A 301 5.38 -5.31 -21.58
N ALA A 302 5.54 -6.31 -20.72
CA ALA A 302 4.94 -6.35 -19.39
C ALA A 302 5.59 -5.37 -18.39
N GLY A 303 6.55 -4.55 -18.85
CA GLY A 303 7.19 -3.51 -18.04
C GLY A 303 8.35 -4.03 -17.20
N PHE A 304 8.88 -5.21 -17.48
CA PHE A 304 10.00 -5.79 -16.75
C PHE A 304 11.35 -5.50 -17.41
N PHE A 305 12.38 -5.34 -16.58
CA PHE A 305 13.79 -5.38 -16.96
C PHE A 305 14.52 -6.48 -16.20
N TYR A 306 15.56 -7.06 -16.80
CA TYR A 306 16.35 -8.10 -16.15
C TYR A 306 17.19 -7.54 -15.00
N THR A 307 17.23 -8.24 -13.88
CA THR A 307 18.04 -7.82 -12.71
C THR A 307 19.51 -8.21 -12.79
N GLY A 308 19.92 -9.00 -13.80
CA GLY A 308 21.29 -9.52 -13.91
C GLY A 308 21.57 -10.75 -13.03
N LYS A 309 20.56 -11.31 -12.35
CA LYS A 309 20.70 -12.46 -11.44
C LYS A 309 19.66 -13.53 -11.77
N LYS A 310 20.11 -14.76 -12.03
CA LYS A 310 19.26 -15.93 -12.35
C LYS A 310 18.23 -15.58 -13.44
N ASP A 311 16.96 -15.93 -13.27
CA ASP A 311 15.83 -15.56 -14.13
C ASP A 311 14.94 -14.50 -13.48
N ILE A 312 15.51 -13.66 -12.61
CA ILE A 312 14.75 -12.65 -11.87
C ILE A 312 14.58 -11.39 -12.71
N VAL A 313 13.33 -10.98 -12.94
CA VAL A 313 12.99 -9.73 -13.61
C VAL A 313 12.27 -8.78 -12.66
N ARG A 314 12.34 -7.47 -12.92
CA ARG A 314 11.76 -6.43 -12.06
C ARG A 314 10.98 -5.40 -12.87
N CYS A 315 9.80 -5.01 -12.39
CA CYS A 315 8.97 -4.00 -13.05
C CYS A 315 9.55 -2.59 -12.84
N PHE A 316 9.59 -1.77 -13.89
CA PHE A 316 10.07 -0.37 -13.81
C PHE A 316 9.17 0.56 -12.98
N SER A 317 7.88 0.23 -12.86
CA SER A 317 6.86 1.10 -12.26
C SER A 317 6.58 0.73 -10.81
N CYS A 318 6.17 -0.51 -10.53
CA CYS A 318 5.89 -0.96 -9.16
C CYS A 318 7.12 -1.52 -8.43
N GLY A 319 8.20 -1.83 -9.15
CA GLY A 319 9.38 -2.49 -8.57
C GLY A 319 9.17 -3.95 -8.17
N GLY A 320 8.03 -4.55 -8.52
CA GLY A 320 7.73 -5.96 -8.28
C GLY A 320 8.70 -6.88 -9.01
N CYS A 321 9.15 -7.95 -8.33
CA CYS A 321 10.08 -8.93 -8.88
C CYS A 321 9.34 -10.24 -9.15
N LEU A 322 9.65 -10.88 -10.28
CA LEU A 322 9.18 -12.22 -10.65
C LEU A 322 10.37 -13.11 -11.03
N GLU A 323 10.28 -14.39 -10.69
CA GLU A 323 11.31 -15.41 -10.91
C GLU A 323 10.65 -16.80 -11.07
N LYS A 324 11.43 -17.81 -11.48
CA LYS A 324 11.01 -19.20 -11.71
C LYS A 324 9.97 -19.33 -12.83
N TRP A 325 10.28 -18.74 -13.97
CA TRP A 325 9.44 -18.76 -15.16
C TRP A 325 9.30 -20.18 -15.73
N ALA A 326 8.07 -20.57 -16.08
CA ALA A 326 7.72 -21.85 -16.70
C ALA A 326 7.21 -21.68 -18.14
N GLU A 327 7.23 -22.76 -18.92
CA GLU A 327 6.73 -22.78 -20.29
C GLU A 327 5.21 -22.53 -20.31
N GLY A 328 4.80 -21.46 -21.01
CA GLY A 328 3.41 -21.01 -21.09
C GLY A 328 3.01 -19.90 -20.12
N ASP A 329 3.92 -19.45 -19.23
CA ASP A 329 3.67 -18.27 -18.40
C ASP A 329 3.56 -17.00 -19.27
N ASP A 330 2.57 -16.16 -18.97
CA ASP A 330 2.39 -14.84 -19.60
C ASP A 330 2.86 -13.76 -18.63
N PRO A 331 3.97 -13.05 -18.92
CA PRO A 331 4.50 -12.01 -18.05
C PRO A 331 3.51 -10.90 -17.72
N MET A 332 2.61 -10.54 -18.63
CA MET A 332 1.63 -9.49 -18.40
C MET A 332 0.56 -9.97 -17.42
N GLU A 333 0.03 -11.18 -17.62
CA GLU A 333 -0.98 -11.76 -16.74
C GLU A 333 -0.42 -12.05 -15.34
N ASP A 334 0.81 -12.57 -15.25
CA ASP A 334 1.47 -12.77 -13.96
C ASP A 334 1.77 -11.43 -13.27
N HIS A 335 2.15 -10.39 -14.01
CA HIS A 335 2.29 -9.05 -13.45
C HIS A 335 0.96 -8.53 -12.88
N ILE A 336 -0.15 -8.68 -13.62
CA ILE A 336 -1.49 -8.29 -13.17
C ILE A 336 -1.92 -9.07 -11.93
N LYS A 337 -1.62 -10.36 -11.89
CA LYS A 337 -1.98 -11.28 -10.81
C LYS A 337 -1.21 -11.03 -9.53
N PHE A 338 0.11 -10.81 -9.62
CA PHE A 338 0.97 -10.66 -8.45
C PHE A 338 1.13 -9.20 -8.00
N PHE A 339 0.99 -8.22 -8.89
CA PHE A 339 1.10 -6.79 -8.57
C PHE A 339 -0.04 -5.95 -9.20
N PRO A 340 -1.31 -6.19 -8.83
CA PRO A 340 -2.47 -5.53 -9.44
C PRO A 340 -2.52 -4.01 -9.23
N GLU A 341 -1.86 -3.51 -8.19
CA GLU A 341 -1.77 -2.08 -7.85
C GLU A 341 -0.65 -1.34 -8.62
N CYS A 342 -0.03 -1.99 -9.61
CA CYS A 342 1.01 -1.37 -10.41
C CYS A 342 0.46 -0.23 -11.28
N VAL A 343 0.98 0.98 -11.10
CA VAL A 343 0.56 2.20 -11.83
C VAL A 343 0.69 2.02 -13.35
N PHE A 344 1.73 1.33 -13.82
CA PHE A 344 1.89 0.98 -15.24
C PHE A 344 0.72 0.12 -15.77
N LEU A 345 0.32 -0.91 -15.03
CA LEU A 345 -0.80 -1.78 -15.41
C LEU A 345 -2.14 -1.05 -15.35
N GLN A 346 -2.34 -0.20 -14.34
CA GLN A 346 -3.53 0.64 -14.21
C GLN A 346 -3.66 1.63 -15.38
N THR A 347 -2.54 2.19 -15.85
CA THR A 347 -2.49 3.09 -17.01
C THR A 347 -2.76 2.36 -18.33
N LEU A 348 -2.30 1.11 -18.46
CA LEU A 348 -2.60 0.27 -19.62
C LEU A 348 -4.09 -0.12 -19.68
N LYS A 349 -4.70 -0.42 -18.53
CA LYS A 349 -6.13 -0.73 -18.44
C LYS A 349 -7.00 0.49 -18.79
N SER A 350 -6.64 1.67 -18.30
CA SER A 350 -7.38 2.90 -18.60
C SER A 350 -7.21 3.40 -20.04
N SER A 351 -6.13 3.04 -20.73
CA SER A 351 -5.94 3.34 -22.16
C SER A 351 -6.62 2.32 -23.09
N ALA A 352 -6.75 1.06 -22.67
CA ALA A 352 -7.46 0.02 -23.40
C ALA A 352 -8.99 0.23 -23.43
N GLU A 353 -9.55 0.91 -22.43
CA GLU A 353 -10.99 1.22 -22.35
C GLU A 353 -11.44 2.41 -23.21
N VAL A 354 -10.51 3.14 -23.86
CA VAL A 354 -10.80 4.37 -24.62
C VAL A 354 -10.70 4.19 -26.15
N ILE A 355 -10.14 3.09 -26.67
CA ILE A 355 -10.06 2.84 -28.13
C ILE A 355 -10.25 1.35 -28.47
N PRO A 356 -11.44 0.92 -28.94
CA PRO A 356 -11.64 -0.42 -29.48
C PRO A 356 -11.33 -0.45 -30.98
N THR A 357 -10.07 -0.25 -31.39
CA THR A 357 -9.52 -0.68 -32.70
C THR A 357 -8.11 -0.14 -32.90
N LEU A 358 -7.09 -0.96 -32.59
CA LEU A 358 -5.76 -0.86 -33.22
C LEU A 358 -5.19 -2.27 -33.44
N GLN A 359 -5.93 -3.09 -34.19
CA GLN A 359 -5.33 -4.04 -35.13
C GLN A 359 -5.44 -3.43 -36.53
N SER A 360 -4.55 -2.51 -36.87
CA SER A 360 -4.05 -2.23 -38.24
C SER A 360 -3.30 -0.90 -38.30
N GLN A 361 -1.99 -1.01 -38.42
CA GLN A 361 -1.20 -0.42 -39.50
C GLN A 361 -1.43 1.05 -39.94
N TYR A 362 -0.39 1.85 -39.71
CA TYR A 362 0.24 2.84 -40.62
C TYR A 362 -0.60 4.01 -41.20
N ALA A 363 -0.32 5.25 -40.74
CA ALA A 363 0.22 6.39 -41.54
C ALA A 363 0.07 7.76 -40.83
N LEU A 364 1.14 8.56 -40.82
CA LEU A 364 1.21 10.02 -40.60
C LEU A 364 0.86 10.78 -41.93
N PRO A 365 0.71 12.14 -42.03
CA PRO A 365 1.01 13.23 -41.07
C PRO A 365 0.04 14.46 -41.04
N GLU A 366 0.38 15.45 -40.17
CA GLU A 366 0.22 16.94 -40.31
C GLU A 366 -1.18 17.59 -40.07
N ALA A 367 -1.38 18.77 -39.46
CA ALA A 367 -0.52 19.87 -38.98
C ALA A 367 -1.31 20.86 -38.06
N MET A 368 -0.56 21.67 -37.29
CA MET A 368 -0.80 23.10 -36.89
C MET A 368 -1.96 23.44 -35.91
N GLU A 369 -1.91 24.43 -35.02
CA GLU A 369 -0.88 25.26 -34.40
C GLU A 369 -1.58 26.11 -33.30
N THR A 370 -0.85 26.48 -32.23
CA THR A 370 -1.03 27.71 -31.40
C THR A 370 -2.33 27.87 -30.56
N THR A 371 -2.37 28.41 -29.35
CA THR A 371 -1.57 29.49 -28.73
C THR A 371 -1.74 29.47 -27.20
N ARG A 372 -0.75 30.05 -26.50
CA ARG A 372 -0.56 30.12 -25.03
C ARG A 372 -1.38 31.23 -24.35
N GLU A 373 -1.56 31.10 -23.02
CA GLU A 373 -1.24 32.07 -21.93
C GLU A 373 -2.12 31.82 -20.69
N SER A 374 -1.60 31.17 -19.64
CA SER A 374 -1.00 31.74 -18.39
C SER A 374 -1.95 32.56 -17.50
N ASN A 375 -2.23 32.06 -16.29
CA ASN A 375 -1.81 32.70 -15.03
C ASN A 375 -2.15 31.86 -13.78
N HIS A 376 -1.18 31.80 -12.87
CA HIS A 376 -1.22 31.14 -11.56
C HIS A 376 -1.99 31.96 -10.50
N GLY A 377 -2.73 31.27 -9.62
CA GLY A 377 -3.23 31.81 -8.35
C GLY A 377 -3.68 30.71 -7.35
N ASP A 378 -3.07 30.70 -6.16
CA ASP A 378 -3.47 30.13 -4.86
C ASP A 378 -3.76 28.62 -4.67
N ALA A 379 -2.77 27.84 -4.24
CA ALA A 379 -2.88 26.40 -3.94
C ALA A 379 -3.93 25.99 -2.86
N ALA A 380 -4.36 26.91 -1.99
CA ALA A 380 -5.42 26.65 -0.99
C ALA A 380 -6.84 26.96 -1.50
N ALA A 381 -6.97 27.96 -2.38
CA ALA A 381 -8.19 28.17 -3.16
C ALA A 381 -8.30 27.10 -4.25
N VAL A 382 -7.19 26.69 -4.88
CA VAL A 382 -7.15 25.69 -5.94
C VAL A 382 -7.70 24.35 -5.50
N HIS A 383 -7.55 23.91 -4.25
CA HIS A 383 -8.18 22.65 -3.81
C HIS A 383 -9.72 22.74 -3.69
N SER A 384 -10.30 23.86 -3.24
CA SER A 384 -11.77 24.02 -3.29
C SER A 384 -12.25 24.33 -4.70
N THR A 385 -11.50 25.14 -5.44
CA THR A 385 -11.83 25.58 -6.80
C THR A 385 -11.72 24.43 -7.81
N VAL A 386 -10.77 23.50 -7.64
CA VAL A 386 -10.64 22.30 -8.49
C VAL A 386 -11.76 21.31 -8.21
N VAL A 387 -12.14 21.13 -6.94
CA VAL A 387 -13.30 20.31 -6.57
C VAL A 387 -14.60 20.92 -7.13
N ASP A 388 -14.77 22.25 -7.00
CA ASP A 388 -15.88 22.99 -7.60
C ASP A 388 -15.89 22.90 -9.14
N GLN A 389 -14.74 22.98 -9.80
CA GLN A 389 -14.61 22.89 -11.27
C GLN A 389 -14.84 21.48 -11.83
N LEU A 390 -14.40 20.44 -11.10
CA LEU A 390 -14.60 19.03 -11.48
C LEU A 390 -16.08 18.64 -11.37
N PHE A 391 -16.72 18.97 -10.26
CA PHE A 391 -18.14 18.63 -10.07
C PHE A 391 -19.05 19.45 -10.98
N HIS A 392 -18.76 20.72 -11.23
CA HIS A 392 -19.62 21.57 -12.07
C HIS A 392 -19.77 21.04 -13.51
N ASN A 393 -18.81 20.28 -14.06
CA ASN A 393 -18.90 19.75 -15.42
C ASN A 393 -19.37 18.29 -15.50
N LEU A 394 -19.52 17.58 -14.38
CA LEU A 394 -19.85 16.16 -14.38
C LEU A 394 -21.25 15.85 -14.96
N HIS A 395 -22.19 16.80 -14.87
CA HIS A 395 -23.51 16.70 -15.50
C HIS A 395 -23.47 16.58 -17.04
N LYS A 396 -22.36 16.99 -17.69
CA LYS A 396 -22.19 16.92 -19.14
C LYS A 396 -21.92 15.49 -19.62
N PHE A 397 -21.52 14.59 -18.72
CA PHE A 397 -21.21 13.20 -19.03
C PHE A 397 -22.46 12.32 -18.85
N LEU A 398 -23.47 12.48 -19.71
CA LEU A 398 -24.75 11.76 -19.66
C LEU A 398 -24.64 10.22 -19.73
N GLY A 399 -23.49 9.70 -20.16
CA GLY A 399 -23.14 8.28 -20.17
C GLY A 399 -22.45 7.76 -18.90
N LEU A 400 -22.27 8.59 -17.87
CA LEU A 400 -21.62 8.19 -16.62
C LEU A 400 -22.48 7.14 -15.90
N LYS A 401 -21.89 5.97 -15.66
CA LYS A 401 -22.53 4.82 -14.98
C LYS A 401 -22.02 4.60 -13.56
N GLU A 402 -20.81 5.03 -13.25
CA GLU A 402 -20.20 4.81 -11.94
C GLU A 402 -19.64 6.11 -11.38
N LEU A 403 -19.90 6.37 -10.09
CA LEU A 403 -19.36 7.50 -9.36
C LEU A 403 -18.81 7.03 -8.01
N CYS A 404 -17.50 7.19 -7.83
CA CYS A 404 -16.82 6.95 -6.56
C CYS A 404 -16.16 8.24 -6.06
N VAL A 405 -16.65 8.79 -4.94
CA VAL A 405 -16.09 9.99 -4.33
C VAL A 405 -15.42 9.65 -3.01
N ARG A 406 -14.12 9.93 -2.92
CA ARG A 406 -13.31 9.79 -1.71
C ARG A 406 -12.65 11.13 -1.43
N LEU A 407 -13.15 11.85 -0.43
CA LEU A 407 -12.50 13.04 0.09
C LEU A 407 -12.02 12.75 1.52
N ASP A 408 -10.73 12.94 1.77
CA ASP A 408 -10.13 12.87 3.10
C ASP A 408 -9.99 14.32 3.61
N GLY A 409 -10.85 14.75 4.54
CA GLY A 409 -10.86 16.12 5.08
C GLY A 409 -12.26 16.75 5.19
N LYS A 410 -12.32 18.02 5.68
CA LYS A 410 -13.53 18.77 6.06
C LYS A 410 -14.14 19.66 4.94
N PRO A 411 -14.51 19.13 3.78
CA PRO A 411 -15.88 19.46 3.41
C PRO A 411 -16.73 18.21 3.19
N ASP A 412 -17.96 18.29 3.68
CA ASP A 412 -19.04 17.36 3.36
C ASP A 412 -19.15 17.25 1.84
N VAL A 413 -18.83 16.08 1.30
CA VAL A 413 -18.91 15.76 -0.14
C VAL A 413 -20.27 16.15 -0.71
N LEU A 414 -21.35 15.95 0.05
CA LEU A 414 -22.71 16.22 -0.42
C LEU A 414 -22.95 17.72 -0.62
N SER A 415 -22.27 18.59 0.14
CA SER A 415 -22.39 20.03 -0.02
C SER A 415 -21.87 20.52 -1.39
N VAL A 416 -20.83 19.87 -1.91
CA VAL A 416 -20.14 20.27 -3.15
C VAL A 416 -20.72 19.62 -4.40
N LEU A 417 -21.56 18.58 -4.26
CA LEU A 417 -22.22 17.95 -5.40
C LEU A 417 -23.32 18.89 -6.00
N PRO A 418 -23.24 19.23 -7.31
CA PRO A 418 -24.21 20.07 -8.00
C PRO A 418 -25.57 19.39 -8.14
N GLU A 419 -26.65 20.18 -8.22
CA GLU A 419 -28.00 19.65 -8.44
C GLU A 419 -28.18 19.09 -9.86
N GLU A 420 -27.36 19.52 -10.82
CA GLU A 420 -27.36 19.05 -12.21
C GLU A 420 -26.98 17.56 -12.35
N PHE A 421 -26.44 16.94 -11.29
CA PHE A 421 -26.20 15.49 -11.21
C PHE A 421 -27.48 14.65 -11.33
N LEU A 422 -28.64 15.25 -11.06
CA LEU A 422 -29.95 14.59 -11.20
C LEU A 422 -30.25 14.17 -12.65
N ASN A 423 -29.54 14.73 -13.64
CA ASN A 423 -29.69 14.39 -15.06
C ASN A 423 -29.01 13.06 -15.45
N LEU A 424 -28.23 12.44 -14.56
CA LEU A 424 -27.48 11.20 -14.81
C LEU A 424 -28.34 9.96 -14.59
N HIS A 425 -29.35 9.74 -15.44
CA HIS A 425 -30.33 8.65 -15.29
C HIS A 425 -29.77 7.22 -15.52
N HIS A 426 -28.54 7.11 -16.03
CA HIS A 426 -27.87 5.84 -16.31
C HIS A 426 -26.95 5.35 -15.18
N MET A 427 -27.00 5.97 -14.01
CA MET A 427 -26.14 5.60 -12.89
C MET A 427 -26.42 4.16 -12.42
N GLU A 428 -25.36 3.35 -12.36
CA GLU A 428 -25.35 1.95 -11.95
C GLU A 428 -24.60 1.74 -10.61
N LYS A 429 -23.61 2.59 -10.29
CA LYS A 429 -22.84 2.51 -9.04
C LYS A 429 -22.61 3.87 -8.40
N LEU A 430 -22.90 3.97 -7.10
CA LEU A 430 -22.66 5.15 -6.28
C LEU A 430 -21.90 4.77 -5.01
N SER A 431 -20.69 5.31 -4.86
CA SER A 431 -19.86 5.11 -3.66
C SER A 431 -19.42 6.46 -3.10
N ILE A 432 -19.80 6.76 -1.85
CA ILE A 432 -19.50 8.03 -1.18
C ILE A 432 -18.83 7.75 0.17
N ARG A 433 -17.72 8.44 0.43
CA ARG A 433 -17.09 8.50 1.75
C ARG A 433 -17.14 9.92 2.29
N THR A 434 -17.78 10.12 3.44
CA THR A 434 -17.89 11.41 4.15
C THR A 434 -17.52 11.27 5.63
N SER A 435 -17.01 12.34 6.25
CA SER A 435 -16.45 12.34 7.62
C SER A 435 -17.16 13.29 8.60
N THR A 436 -18.07 14.15 8.12
CA THR A 436 -18.85 15.09 8.96
C THR A 436 -20.34 14.79 8.90
N GLU A 437 -21.12 15.31 9.84
CA GLU A 437 -22.58 15.30 9.77
C GLU A 437 -23.02 15.97 8.46
N SER A 438 -23.53 15.18 7.52
CA SER A 438 -23.77 15.57 6.14
C SER A 438 -25.27 15.63 5.88
N ASP A 439 -25.78 16.68 5.23
CA ASP A 439 -27.19 16.73 4.84
C ASP A 439 -27.47 15.73 3.72
N LEU A 440 -28.22 14.67 4.05
CA LEU A 440 -28.57 13.60 3.14
C LEU A 440 -29.63 13.98 2.11
N SER A 441 -30.23 15.18 2.19
CA SER A 441 -31.30 15.61 1.29
C SER A 441 -30.90 15.51 -0.18
N LYS A 442 -29.66 15.89 -0.53
CA LYS A 442 -29.12 15.76 -1.89
C LYS A 442 -28.91 14.29 -2.29
N LEU A 443 -28.38 13.47 -1.39
CA LEU A 443 -28.19 12.04 -1.64
C LEU A 443 -29.51 11.31 -1.89
N VAL A 444 -30.56 11.65 -1.13
CA VAL A 444 -31.92 11.14 -1.30
C VAL A 444 -32.44 11.46 -2.70
N LYS A 445 -32.31 12.72 -3.15
CA LYS A 445 -32.71 13.13 -4.50
C LYS A 445 -31.95 12.38 -5.59
N PHE A 446 -30.64 12.17 -5.41
CA PHE A 446 -29.83 11.40 -6.36
C PHE A 446 -30.31 9.96 -6.50
N ILE A 447 -30.48 9.25 -5.37
CA ILE A 447 -30.94 7.86 -5.38
C ILE A 447 -32.32 7.73 -6.04
N GLN A 448 -33.25 8.66 -5.76
CA GLN A 448 -34.57 8.67 -6.38
C GLN A 448 -34.52 8.83 -7.91
N ASN A 449 -33.49 9.50 -8.44
CA ASN A 449 -33.33 9.74 -9.87
C ASN A 449 -32.45 8.70 -10.59
N PHE A 450 -31.94 7.68 -9.87
CA PHE A 450 -31.10 6.61 -10.41
C PHE A 450 -31.84 5.26 -10.44
N PRO A 451 -32.75 5.04 -11.41
CA PRO A 451 -33.58 3.83 -11.46
C PRO A 451 -32.80 2.54 -11.77
N ASN A 452 -31.56 2.67 -12.25
CA ASN A 452 -30.68 1.56 -12.62
C ASN A 452 -29.56 1.31 -11.60
N LEU A 453 -29.66 1.85 -10.38
CA LEU A 453 -28.63 1.68 -9.37
C LEU A 453 -28.53 0.21 -8.93
N HIS A 454 -27.35 -0.38 -9.12
CA HIS A 454 -27.00 -1.74 -8.72
C HIS A 454 -26.10 -1.77 -7.48
N VAL A 455 -25.24 -0.77 -7.30
CA VAL A 455 -24.24 -0.73 -6.22
C VAL A 455 -24.36 0.57 -5.44
N PHE A 456 -24.49 0.47 -4.11
CA PHE A 456 -24.56 1.62 -3.22
C PHE A 456 -23.65 1.43 -2.01
N HIS A 457 -22.58 2.23 -1.94
CA HIS A 457 -21.63 2.21 -0.82
C HIS A 457 -21.63 3.58 -0.12
N LEU A 458 -21.86 3.55 1.19
CA LEU A 458 -21.81 4.73 2.04
C LEU A 458 -20.90 4.48 3.24
N LYS A 459 -19.77 5.19 3.27
CA LYS A 459 -18.89 5.25 4.43
C LYS A 459 -19.09 6.58 5.15
N CYS A 460 -19.64 6.54 6.35
CA CYS A 460 -19.92 7.74 7.13
C CYS A 460 -19.75 7.49 8.63
N ASP A 461 -19.09 8.42 9.31
CA ASP A 461 -18.83 8.34 10.74
C ASP A 461 -20.06 8.71 11.59
N PHE A 462 -20.98 9.54 11.08
CA PHE A 462 -22.24 9.89 11.76
C PHE A 462 -23.32 10.34 10.77
N LEU A 463 -24.51 9.74 10.84
CA LEU A 463 -25.66 10.10 9.99
C LEU A 463 -26.84 10.57 10.82
N SER A 464 -27.37 11.76 10.52
CA SER A 464 -28.64 12.26 11.04
C SER A 464 -29.77 12.07 10.01
N ASN A 465 -31.00 11.77 10.48
CA ASN A 465 -32.23 11.67 9.69
C ASN A 465 -32.21 10.66 8.50
N CYS A 466 -31.97 9.38 8.78
CA CYS A 466 -31.85 8.34 7.74
C CYS A 466 -33.16 7.81 7.15
N LYS A 467 -34.32 8.18 7.71
CA LYS A 467 -35.61 7.66 7.23
C LYS A 467 -35.88 7.95 5.76
N SER A 468 -35.54 9.15 5.29
CA SER A 468 -35.69 9.56 3.89
C SER A 468 -34.74 8.78 2.97
N LEU A 469 -33.50 8.53 3.42
CA LEU A 469 -32.52 7.72 2.69
C LEU A 469 -32.99 6.28 2.54
N MET A 470 -33.46 5.67 3.62
CA MET A 470 -33.99 4.30 3.59
C MET A 470 -35.20 4.19 2.67
N THR A 471 -36.08 5.19 2.69
CA THR A 471 -37.24 5.24 1.77
C THR A 471 -36.79 5.33 0.31
N ALA A 472 -35.76 6.14 0.00
CA ALA A 472 -35.20 6.21 -1.34
C ALA A 472 -34.54 4.90 -1.77
N LEU A 473 -33.72 4.29 -0.92
CA LEU A 473 -33.10 2.99 -1.21
C LEU A 473 -34.14 1.89 -1.44
N ALA A 474 -35.22 1.85 -0.65
CA ALA A 474 -36.31 0.89 -0.83
C ALA A 474 -36.98 0.98 -2.21
N SER A 475 -36.88 2.13 -2.90
CA SER A 475 -37.40 2.29 -4.27
C SER A 475 -36.50 1.65 -5.33
N CYS A 476 -35.22 1.41 -5.03
CA CYS A 476 -34.21 0.86 -5.94
C CYS A 476 -34.27 -0.68 -5.99
N LYS A 477 -35.18 -1.22 -6.81
CA LYS A 477 -35.42 -2.68 -6.94
C LYS A 477 -34.27 -3.50 -7.54
N LYS A 478 -33.31 -2.83 -8.19
CA LYS A 478 -32.17 -3.47 -8.89
C LYS A 478 -30.89 -3.54 -8.06
N LEU A 479 -30.90 -3.06 -6.81
CA LEU A 479 -29.72 -3.08 -5.95
C LEU A 479 -29.25 -4.53 -5.72
N ARG A 480 -27.96 -4.73 -5.99
CA ARG A 480 -27.20 -5.97 -5.82
C ARG A 480 -26.16 -5.86 -4.71
N GLU A 481 -25.65 -4.65 -4.44
CA GLU A 481 -24.60 -4.44 -3.45
C GLU A 481 -24.95 -3.24 -2.56
N ILE A 482 -24.96 -3.47 -1.25
CA ILE A 482 -25.13 -2.44 -0.22
C ILE A 482 -23.99 -2.55 0.78
N GLU A 483 -23.22 -1.49 0.91
CA GLU A 483 -22.18 -1.37 1.93
C GLU A 483 -22.41 -0.13 2.79
N PHE A 484 -22.51 -0.34 4.10
CA PHE A 484 -22.48 0.71 5.11
C PHE A 484 -21.29 0.50 6.04
N SER A 485 -20.38 1.47 6.09
CA SER A 485 -19.25 1.45 7.03
C SER A 485 -19.14 2.72 7.87
N GLY A 486 -18.73 2.58 9.14
CA GLY A 486 -18.73 3.63 10.17
C GLY A 486 -19.89 3.50 11.17
N GLN A 487 -20.09 4.45 12.10
CA GLN A 487 -21.23 4.43 13.06
C GLN A 487 -22.52 4.92 12.37
N CYS A 488 -23.00 4.13 11.43
CA CYS A 488 -23.99 4.53 10.44
C CYS A 488 -25.41 4.18 10.96
N PHE A 489 -26.10 5.23 11.42
CA PHE A 489 -27.57 5.42 11.48
C PHE A 489 -28.46 4.48 12.33
N GLU A 490 -29.72 4.91 12.48
CA GLU A 490 -30.84 4.20 13.13
C GLU A 490 -31.16 2.83 12.48
N ALA A 491 -30.52 1.77 12.99
CA ALA A 491 -30.57 0.42 12.47
C ALA A 491 -31.99 -0.14 12.21
N MET A 492 -32.97 0.17 13.07
CA MET A 492 -34.35 -0.33 12.96
C MET A 492 -35.01 0.02 11.63
N THR A 493 -34.81 1.25 11.13
CA THR A 493 -35.45 1.70 9.88
C THR A 493 -34.91 0.92 8.67
N PHE A 494 -33.62 0.63 8.65
CA PHE A 494 -33.00 -0.18 7.59
C PHE A 494 -33.43 -1.65 7.65
N VAL A 495 -33.45 -2.23 8.84
CA VAL A 495 -33.86 -3.62 9.04
C VAL A 495 -35.28 -3.87 8.51
N ASN A 496 -36.19 -2.91 8.69
CA ASN A 496 -37.57 -3.02 8.20
C ASN A 496 -37.69 -3.03 6.67
N ILE A 497 -36.78 -2.37 5.96
CA ILE A 497 -36.79 -2.33 4.48
C ILE A 497 -35.93 -3.43 3.86
N LEU A 498 -35.08 -4.08 4.64
CA LEU A 498 -34.14 -5.09 4.17
C LEU A 498 -34.79 -6.20 3.31
N PRO A 499 -35.99 -6.73 3.66
CA PRO A 499 -36.67 -7.74 2.83
C PRO A 499 -37.05 -7.29 1.41
N ASN A 500 -37.06 -5.98 1.14
CA ASN A 500 -37.39 -5.45 -0.19
C ASN A 500 -36.26 -5.68 -1.22
N PHE A 501 -35.03 -5.93 -0.76
CA PHE A 501 -33.86 -6.09 -1.62
C PHE A 501 -33.68 -7.53 -2.09
N VAL A 502 -34.68 -8.09 -2.78
CA VAL A 502 -34.67 -9.49 -3.24
C VAL A 502 -33.54 -9.83 -4.22
N SER A 503 -32.98 -8.83 -4.90
CA SER A 503 -31.87 -8.97 -5.85
C SER A 503 -30.49 -8.81 -5.20
N LEU A 504 -30.44 -8.59 -3.88
CA LEU A 504 -29.20 -8.30 -3.16
C LEU A 504 -28.29 -9.52 -3.15
N LYS A 505 -27.03 -9.30 -3.53
CA LYS A 505 -25.93 -10.27 -3.54
C LYS A 505 -24.91 -9.97 -2.46
N ILE A 506 -24.60 -8.70 -2.20
CA ILE A 506 -23.61 -8.28 -1.20
C ILE A 506 -24.26 -7.37 -0.18
N LEU A 507 -24.17 -7.76 1.09
CA LEU A 507 -24.55 -6.95 2.24
C LEU A 507 -23.37 -6.82 3.19
N SER A 508 -22.77 -5.63 3.23
CA SER A 508 -21.66 -5.32 4.12
C SER A 508 -22.07 -4.28 5.15
N LEU A 509 -22.16 -4.70 6.41
CA LEU A 509 -22.46 -3.82 7.55
C LEU A 509 -21.24 -3.68 8.47
N LYS A 510 -20.04 -3.71 7.88
CA LYS A 510 -18.78 -3.68 8.63
C LYS A 510 -18.63 -2.38 9.41
N GLY A 511 -18.44 -2.51 10.72
CA GLY A 511 -18.30 -1.36 11.63
C GLY A 511 -19.62 -0.73 12.07
N GLN A 512 -20.77 -1.26 11.65
CA GLN A 512 -22.06 -0.94 12.25
C GLN A 512 -22.21 -1.62 13.61
N GLN A 513 -22.89 -0.97 14.55
CA GLN A 513 -23.12 -1.51 15.90
C GLN A 513 -24.62 -1.51 16.24
N PHE A 514 -25.23 -2.68 16.46
CA PHE A 514 -26.61 -2.77 16.95
C PHE A 514 -26.58 -3.08 18.44
N ALA A 515 -26.96 -2.09 19.26
CA ALA A 515 -26.96 -2.22 20.70
C ALA A 515 -28.20 -2.97 21.22
N ASP A 516 -29.35 -2.80 20.57
CA ASP A 516 -30.62 -3.33 21.06
C ASP A 516 -30.96 -4.71 20.46
N LYS A 517 -31.56 -5.54 21.32
CA LYS A 517 -31.93 -6.91 20.97
C LYS A 517 -33.07 -6.97 19.94
N GLU A 518 -34.06 -6.09 20.04
CA GLU A 518 -35.23 -6.09 19.16
C GLU A 518 -34.86 -5.86 17.69
N THR A 519 -34.05 -4.83 17.42
CA THR A 519 -33.53 -4.55 16.07
C THR A 519 -32.69 -5.71 15.56
N SER A 520 -31.88 -6.31 16.43
CA SER A 520 -31.04 -7.46 16.09
C SER A 520 -31.85 -8.72 15.76
N GLU A 521 -32.94 -8.99 16.48
CA GLU A 521 -33.87 -10.09 16.19
C GLU A 521 -34.58 -9.87 14.85
N LYS A 522 -35.08 -8.64 14.61
CA LYS A 522 -35.70 -8.28 13.33
C LYS A 522 -34.71 -8.38 12.17
N PHE A 523 -33.45 -7.99 12.40
CA PHE A 523 -32.39 -8.14 11.40
C PHE A 523 -32.18 -9.60 11.04
N ALA A 524 -32.04 -10.46 12.05
CA ALA A 524 -31.89 -11.89 11.83
C ALA A 524 -33.08 -12.48 11.04
N GLN A 525 -34.32 -12.09 11.39
CA GLN A 525 -35.52 -12.53 10.66
C GLN A 525 -35.54 -12.03 9.21
N ALA A 526 -35.15 -10.78 8.98
CA ALA A 526 -35.09 -10.19 7.64
C ALA A 526 -34.04 -10.87 6.74
N LEU A 527 -32.90 -11.32 7.29
CA LEU A 527 -31.87 -12.02 6.53
C LEU A 527 -32.40 -13.27 5.80
N GLY A 528 -33.30 -14.03 6.43
CA GLY A 528 -33.88 -15.24 5.83
C GLY A 528 -34.65 -14.99 4.52
N SER A 529 -35.05 -13.73 4.25
CA SER A 529 -35.72 -13.36 3.01
C SER A 529 -34.78 -13.15 1.81
N LEU A 530 -33.48 -12.94 2.05
CA LEU A 530 -32.49 -12.55 1.05
C LEU A 530 -31.87 -13.75 0.31
N ARG A 531 -32.68 -14.56 -0.38
CA ARG A 531 -32.24 -15.85 -0.96
C ARG A 531 -31.10 -15.77 -1.99
N ASN A 532 -30.88 -14.60 -2.59
CA ASN A 532 -29.82 -14.36 -3.57
C ASN A 532 -28.51 -13.86 -2.96
N LEU A 533 -28.45 -13.71 -1.63
CA LEU A 533 -27.27 -13.18 -0.96
C LEU A 533 -26.08 -14.14 -1.11
N GLU A 534 -24.98 -13.59 -1.62
CA GLU A 534 -23.70 -14.26 -1.84
C GLU A 534 -22.68 -13.86 -0.77
N GLU A 535 -22.70 -12.62 -0.29
CA GLU A 535 -21.74 -12.11 0.70
C GLU A 535 -22.44 -11.38 1.85
N LEU A 536 -22.12 -11.80 3.08
CA LEU A 536 -22.65 -11.21 4.29
C LEU A 536 -21.53 -10.89 5.29
N LEU A 537 -21.36 -9.59 5.58
CA LEU A 537 -20.55 -9.13 6.71
C LEU A 537 -21.49 -8.60 7.79
N VAL A 538 -21.58 -9.34 8.89
CA VAL A 538 -22.54 -9.09 9.98
C VAL A 538 -22.11 -7.85 10.80
N PRO A 539 -23.06 -7.00 11.24
CA PRO A 539 -22.76 -5.88 12.14
C PRO A 539 -22.28 -6.37 13.51
N THR A 540 -21.66 -5.51 14.30
CA THR A 540 -21.23 -5.80 15.67
C THR A 540 -22.25 -5.31 16.70
N GLY A 541 -21.98 -5.49 18.00
CA GLY A 541 -22.79 -4.94 19.09
C GLY A 541 -23.46 -5.99 19.99
N ASP A 542 -23.85 -5.57 21.19
CA ASP A 542 -24.38 -6.45 22.22
C ASP A 542 -25.70 -7.12 21.81
N GLY A 543 -26.56 -6.40 21.08
CA GLY A 543 -27.81 -6.95 20.54
C GLY A 543 -27.54 -8.08 19.54
N ILE A 544 -26.58 -7.90 18.64
CA ILE A 544 -26.17 -8.93 17.65
C ILE A 544 -25.59 -10.15 18.35
N HIS A 545 -24.71 -9.94 19.33
CA HIS A 545 -24.13 -11.02 20.10
C HIS A 545 -25.20 -11.91 20.74
N GLN A 546 -26.24 -11.31 21.34
CA GLN A 546 -27.35 -12.06 21.95
C GLN A 546 -28.15 -12.91 20.94
N VAL A 547 -28.19 -12.50 19.66
CA VAL A 547 -28.94 -13.19 18.60
C VAL A 547 -28.03 -13.92 17.59
N ALA A 548 -26.72 -14.04 17.86
CA ALA A 548 -25.76 -14.61 16.92
C ALA A 548 -26.17 -16.01 16.44
N LYS A 549 -26.65 -16.86 17.35
CA LYS A 549 -27.22 -18.18 17.02
C LYS A 549 -28.40 -18.10 16.05
N LEU A 550 -29.29 -17.14 16.24
CA LEU A 550 -30.44 -16.93 15.36
C LEU A 550 -29.98 -16.49 13.97
N ILE A 551 -28.99 -15.60 13.89
CA ILE A 551 -28.40 -15.16 12.61
C ILE A 551 -27.82 -16.37 11.86
N VAL A 552 -27.01 -17.20 12.52
CA VAL A 552 -26.44 -18.42 11.93
C VAL A 552 -27.54 -19.35 11.38
N ARG A 553 -28.63 -19.53 12.15
CA ARG A 553 -29.78 -20.34 11.72
C ARG A 553 -30.51 -19.77 10.51
N GLN A 554 -30.59 -18.45 10.40
CA GLN A 554 -31.22 -17.79 9.26
C GLN A 554 -30.32 -17.85 8.02
N CYS A 555 -29.00 -17.86 8.19
CA CYS A 555 -28.05 -18.07 7.10
C CYS A 555 -28.18 -19.46 6.44
N LEU A 556 -28.78 -20.45 7.11
CA LEU A 556 -29.10 -21.76 6.51
C LEU A 556 -30.06 -21.64 5.31
N GLN A 557 -30.85 -20.57 5.28
CA GLN A 557 -31.82 -20.30 4.21
C GLN A 557 -31.20 -19.58 3.00
N LEU A 558 -29.88 -19.33 3.04
CA LEU A 558 -29.14 -18.60 2.01
C LEU A 558 -28.34 -19.57 1.11
N PRO A 559 -28.94 -20.08 0.01
CA PRO A 559 -28.32 -21.14 -0.80
C PRO A 559 -27.11 -20.68 -1.63
N CYS A 560 -26.94 -19.36 -1.79
CA CYS A 560 -25.90 -18.76 -2.62
C CYS A 560 -24.72 -18.20 -1.81
N LEU A 561 -24.73 -18.35 -0.48
CA LEU A 561 -23.75 -17.72 0.39
C LEU A 561 -22.34 -18.28 0.15
N ARG A 562 -21.43 -17.38 -0.26
CA ARG A 562 -20.02 -17.60 -0.58
C ARG A 562 -19.08 -16.95 0.45
N VAL A 563 -19.46 -15.80 1.01
CA VAL A 563 -18.67 -15.09 2.02
C VAL A 563 -19.51 -14.84 3.27
N LEU A 564 -18.99 -15.25 4.42
CA LEU A 564 -19.62 -15.03 5.71
C LEU A 564 -18.60 -14.55 6.74
N ALA A 565 -18.83 -13.37 7.30
CA ALA A 565 -17.94 -12.78 8.30
C ALA A 565 -18.68 -12.39 9.58
N PHE A 566 -18.16 -12.83 10.73
CA PHE A 566 -18.59 -12.45 12.07
C PHE A 566 -17.40 -11.87 12.83
N HIS A 567 -17.50 -10.63 13.33
CA HIS A 567 -16.47 -9.99 14.14
C HIS A 567 -17.06 -9.54 15.48
N ASP A 568 -16.34 -9.73 16.59
CA ASP A 568 -16.70 -9.30 17.96
C ASP A 568 -18.03 -9.82 18.55
N ILE A 569 -18.72 -10.77 17.90
CA ILE A 569 -20.09 -11.20 18.27
C ILE A 569 -20.24 -12.67 18.61
N LEU A 570 -19.30 -13.53 18.23
CA LEU A 570 -19.37 -14.96 18.52
C LEU A 570 -18.77 -15.31 19.88
N ASP A 571 -19.35 -16.33 20.49
CA ASP A 571 -18.93 -17.07 21.68
C ASP A 571 -18.87 -18.58 21.37
N ASP A 572 -18.49 -19.39 22.36
CA ASP A 572 -18.35 -20.85 22.22
C ASP A 572 -19.61 -21.54 21.66
N GLU A 573 -20.76 -21.04 22.09
CA GLU A 573 -22.06 -21.60 21.83
C GLU A 573 -22.59 -21.22 20.44
N SER A 574 -22.25 -20.04 19.93
CA SER A 574 -22.61 -19.59 18.59
C SER A 574 -21.62 -20.08 17.52
N VAL A 575 -20.33 -20.18 17.82
CA VAL A 575 -19.34 -20.71 16.85
C VAL A 575 -19.58 -22.19 16.56
N ILE A 576 -19.94 -23.00 17.56
CA ILE A 576 -20.27 -24.41 17.35
C ILE A 576 -21.54 -24.58 16.50
N GLU A 577 -22.48 -23.64 16.56
CA GLU A 577 -23.69 -23.67 15.71
C GLU A 577 -23.32 -23.52 14.22
N ILE A 578 -22.27 -22.74 13.89
CA ILE A 578 -21.74 -22.65 12.52
C ILE A 578 -21.20 -24.00 12.06
N ALA A 579 -20.44 -24.69 12.92
CA ALA A 579 -19.94 -26.03 12.60
C ALA A 579 -21.08 -27.03 12.41
N ARG A 580 -22.09 -27.05 13.30
CA ARG A 580 -23.27 -27.92 13.16
C ARG A 580 -24.04 -27.65 11.86
N ALA A 581 -24.16 -26.38 11.49
CA ALA A 581 -24.77 -25.96 10.24
C ALA A 581 -24.00 -26.46 9.00
N ALA A 582 -22.67 -26.36 9.02
CA ALA A 582 -21.83 -26.91 7.96
C ALA A 582 -22.00 -28.44 7.84
N THR A 583 -21.91 -29.14 8.98
CA THR A 583 -22.05 -30.61 9.03
C THR A 583 -23.43 -31.10 8.58
N SER A 584 -24.49 -30.33 8.81
CA SER A 584 -25.84 -30.66 8.33
C SER A 584 -26.02 -30.47 6.82
N GLY A 585 -24.98 -30.05 6.09
CA GLY A 585 -25.01 -29.83 4.65
C GLY A 585 -25.42 -28.42 4.25
N SER A 586 -25.44 -27.47 5.19
CA SER A 586 -25.57 -26.04 4.85
C SER A 586 -24.22 -25.48 4.40
N PHE A 587 -24.19 -24.25 3.87
CA PHE A 587 -22.94 -23.57 3.46
C PHE A 587 -22.09 -24.28 2.38
N GLN A 588 -22.70 -25.10 1.53
CA GLN A 588 -21.97 -25.86 0.51
C GLN A 588 -21.22 -24.98 -0.50
N LYS A 589 -21.69 -23.77 -0.77
CA LYS A 589 -21.03 -22.79 -1.65
C LYS A 589 -20.10 -21.82 -0.92
N LEU A 590 -19.93 -21.97 0.40
CA LEU A 590 -19.14 -21.05 1.20
C LEU A 590 -17.66 -21.19 0.83
N GLU A 591 -17.09 -20.09 0.35
CA GLU A 591 -15.70 -19.96 -0.09
C GLU A 591 -14.84 -19.27 0.99
N ASN A 592 -15.41 -18.35 1.75
CA ASN A 592 -14.71 -17.59 2.79
C ASN A 592 -15.52 -17.54 4.08
N LEU A 593 -14.92 -18.05 5.15
CA LEU A 593 -15.42 -17.94 6.51
C LEU A 593 -14.45 -17.12 7.36
N ASP A 594 -14.88 -15.96 7.80
CA ASP A 594 -14.11 -15.10 8.70
C ASP A 594 -14.78 -15.02 10.07
N ILE A 595 -14.18 -15.69 11.05
CA ILE A 595 -14.56 -15.62 12.46
C ILE A 595 -13.45 -14.98 13.31
N SER A 596 -12.58 -14.19 12.68
CA SER A 596 -11.54 -13.46 13.38
C SER A 596 -12.12 -12.38 14.31
N MET A 597 -11.30 -11.89 15.24
CA MET A 597 -11.67 -10.86 16.21
C MET A 597 -12.83 -11.22 17.16
N ASN A 598 -13.20 -12.50 17.30
CA ASN A 598 -14.19 -12.92 18.30
C ASN A 598 -13.51 -13.28 19.63
N HIS A 599 -13.38 -12.27 20.49
CA HIS A 599 -12.64 -12.39 21.75
C HIS A 599 -13.37 -13.23 22.82
N LYS A 600 -14.67 -13.51 22.65
CA LYS A 600 -15.48 -14.31 23.56
C LYS A 600 -15.44 -15.81 23.28
N ILE A 601 -14.85 -16.24 22.16
CA ILE A 601 -14.60 -17.66 21.89
C ILE A 601 -13.39 -18.11 22.72
N THR A 602 -13.61 -19.06 23.61
CA THR A 602 -12.60 -19.69 24.45
C THR A 602 -11.80 -20.72 23.67
N GLU A 603 -10.74 -21.22 24.30
CA GLU A 603 -9.97 -22.34 23.73
C GLU A 603 -10.82 -23.60 23.54
N GLU A 604 -11.70 -23.89 24.49
CA GLU A 604 -12.64 -25.00 24.37
C GLU A 604 -13.63 -24.78 23.23
N GLY A 605 -14.13 -23.55 23.05
CA GLY A 605 -14.98 -23.18 21.91
C GLY A 605 -14.29 -23.46 20.58
N TYR A 606 -13.05 -23.01 20.40
CA TYR A 606 -12.27 -23.29 19.18
C TYR A 606 -11.99 -24.77 18.98
N ARG A 607 -11.62 -25.50 20.04
CA ARG A 607 -11.40 -26.95 19.97
C ARG A 607 -12.64 -27.68 19.51
N ASN A 608 -13.78 -27.41 20.13
CA ASN A 608 -15.06 -28.03 19.80
C ASN A 608 -15.50 -27.66 18.38
N PHE A 609 -15.29 -26.40 17.98
CA PHE A 609 -15.53 -25.95 16.62
C PHE A 609 -14.67 -26.71 15.60
N PHE A 610 -13.35 -26.82 15.80
CA PHE A 610 -12.47 -27.56 14.89
C PHE A 610 -12.73 -29.06 14.89
N GLN A 611 -13.26 -29.64 15.97
CA GLN A 611 -13.66 -31.04 15.97
C GLN A 611 -14.93 -31.27 15.16
N ALA A 612 -15.87 -30.32 15.20
CA ALA A 612 -17.17 -30.44 14.55
C ALA A 612 -17.18 -29.95 13.10
N LEU A 613 -16.34 -28.98 12.73
CA LEU A 613 -16.35 -28.35 11.41
C LEU A 613 -15.97 -29.37 10.33
N ASP A 614 -16.90 -29.63 9.43
CA ASP A 614 -16.75 -30.56 8.32
C ASP A 614 -17.72 -30.20 7.19
N ASN A 615 -17.63 -30.89 6.07
CA ASN A 615 -18.57 -30.81 4.94
C ASN A 615 -18.68 -29.41 4.30
N LEU A 616 -17.55 -28.70 4.21
CA LEU A 616 -17.42 -27.44 3.47
C LEU A 616 -16.50 -27.64 2.25
N PRO A 617 -17.01 -28.26 1.16
CA PRO A 617 -16.18 -28.68 0.04
C PRO A 617 -15.58 -27.53 -0.76
N ASN A 618 -16.17 -26.33 -0.71
CA ASN A 618 -15.74 -25.16 -1.47
C ASN A 618 -14.99 -24.12 -0.63
N LEU A 619 -14.75 -24.37 0.67
CA LEU A 619 -14.11 -23.39 1.54
C LEU A 619 -12.64 -23.20 1.15
N GLN A 620 -12.31 -22.01 0.68
CA GLN A 620 -10.97 -21.62 0.24
C GLN A 620 -10.23 -20.83 1.31
N MET A 621 -10.95 -20.02 2.09
CA MET A 621 -10.38 -19.15 3.11
C MET A 621 -11.07 -19.34 4.46
N LEU A 622 -10.26 -19.57 5.50
CA LEU A 622 -10.69 -19.60 6.88
C LEU A 622 -9.83 -18.63 7.69
N ASN A 623 -10.46 -17.63 8.30
CA ASN A 623 -9.78 -16.67 9.19
C ASN A 623 -10.24 -16.89 10.64
N ILE A 624 -9.28 -17.16 11.51
CA ILE A 624 -9.48 -17.39 12.94
C ILE A 624 -8.57 -16.48 13.75
N CYS A 625 -9.04 -16.05 14.93
CA CYS A 625 -8.27 -15.19 15.81
C CYS A 625 -8.38 -15.67 17.25
N ARG A 626 -7.25 -15.79 17.93
CA ARG A 626 -7.22 -16.16 19.35
C ARG A 626 -7.23 -14.89 20.20
N ASN A 627 -8.11 -14.86 21.20
CA ASN A 627 -8.00 -13.88 22.28
C ASN A 627 -6.76 -14.19 23.13
N ILE A 628 -5.96 -13.19 23.48
CA ILE A 628 -4.81 -13.36 24.37
C ILE A 628 -5.28 -13.02 25.80
N PRO A 629 -5.67 -14.00 26.63
CA PRO A 629 -5.87 -13.74 28.05
C PRO A 629 -4.55 -13.33 28.70
N GLY A 630 -4.60 -12.69 29.87
CA GLY A 630 -3.42 -12.21 30.61
C GLY A 630 -2.35 -13.25 30.98
N ARG A 631 -2.57 -14.54 30.66
CA ARG A 631 -1.54 -15.59 30.61
C ARG A 631 -1.57 -16.30 29.27
N ILE A 632 -0.45 -16.25 28.58
CA ILE A 632 -0.21 -17.02 27.35
C ILE A 632 0.06 -18.48 27.75
N GLN A 633 -0.71 -19.41 27.18
CA GLN A 633 -0.54 -20.85 27.40
C GLN A 633 -0.42 -21.58 26.06
N VAL A 634 0.47 -22.58 26.03
CA VAL A 634 0.63 -23.57 24.94
C VAL A 634 -0.59 -24.49 24.94
N GLN A 635 -1.12 -24.79 23.75
CA GLN A 635 -2.44 -25.44 23.59
C GLN A 635 -2.43 -26.52 22.50
N ALA A 636 -1.54 -27.48 22.66
CA ALA A 636 -1.31 -28.57 21.70
C ALA A 636 -2.59 -29.34 21.32
N THR A 637 -3.57 -29.46 22.21
CA THR A 637 -4.86 -30.13 21.94
C THR A 637 -5.69 -29.41 20.89
N THR A 638 -5.77 -28.08 20.97
CA THR A 638 -6.54 -27.25 20.04
C THR A 638 -5.82 -27.11 18.70
N VAL A 639 -4.49 -27.03 18.69
CA VAL A 639 -3.70 -27.03 17.45
C VAL A 639 -3.83 -28.37 16.72
N LYS A 640 -3.80 -29.49 17.44
CA LYS A 640 -4.08 -30.81 16.84
C LYS A 640 -5.49 -30.87 16.25
N ALA A 641 -6.50 -30.37 16.96
CA ALA A 641 -7.86 -30.29 16.45
C ALA A 641 -7.95 -29.45 15.17
N LEU A 642 -7.25 -28.31 15.11
CA LEU A 642 -7.13 -27.48 13.91
C LEU A 642 -6.47 -28.23 12.76
N GLY A 643 -5.36 -28.92 13.00
CA GLY A 643 -4.68 -29.72 11.97
C GLY A 643 -5.58 -30.82 11.38
N HIS A 644 -6.35 -31.50 12.23
CA HIS A 644 -7.37 -32.44 11.77
C HIS A 644 -8.50 -31.75 10.98
N CYS A 645 -8.94 -30.57 11.42
CA CYS A 645 -9.94 -29.77 10.73
C CYS A 645 -9.49 -29.38 9.32
N VAL A 646 -8.28 -28.83 9.18
CA VAL A 646 -7.70 -28.45 7.88
C VAL A 646 -7.64 -29.65 6.94
N SER A 647 -7.27 -30.83 7.45
CA SER A 647 -7.23 -32.06 6.65
C SER A 647 -8.60 -32.49 6.10
N ARG A 648 -9.71 -32.08 6.73
CA ARG A 648 -11.08 -32.35 6.27
C ARG A 648 -11.63 -31.30 5.29
N LEU A 649 -10.89 -30.21 5.03
CA LEU A 649 -11.33 -29.09 4.19
C LEU A 649 -10.57 -29.10 2.85
N PRO A 650 -10.97 -29.90 1.86
CA PRO A 650 -10.14 -30.25 0.70
C PRO A 650 -9.77 -29.08 -0.22
N SER A 651 -10.58 -28.01 -0.23
CA SER A 651 -10.39 -26.83 -1.08
C SER A 651 -9.69 -25.67 -0.38
N LEU A 652 -9.28 -25.85 0.89
CA LEU A 652 -8.67 -24.77 1.66
C LEU A 652 -7.32 -24.36 1.03
N THR A 653 -7.20 -23.08 0.71
CA THR A 653 -5.96 -22.48 0.15
C THR A 653 -5.39 -21.39 1.04
N ARG A 654 -6.19 -20.80 1.93
CA ARG A 654 -5.74 -19.76 2.86
C ARG A 654 -6.25 -20.01 4.26
N LEU A 655 -5.33 -20.15 5.21
CA LEU A 655 -5.63 -20.20 6.63
C LEU A 655 -5.02 -18.96 7.30
N GLY A 656 -5.87 -18.02 7.71
CA GLY A 656 -5.47 -16.85 8.50
C GLY A 656 -5.54 -17.17 9.98
N MET A 657 -4.40 -17.15 10.66
CA MET A 657 -4.27 -17.41 12.09
C MET A 657 -3.74 -16.16 12.80
N LEU A 658 -4.64 -15.39 13.41
CA LEU A 658 -4.28 -14.18 14.16
C LEU A 658 -4.13 -14.48 15.65
N SER A 659 -3.03 -14.04 16.26
CA SER A 659 -2.78 -14.13 17.71
C SER A 659 -2.68 -15.55 18.30
N TRP A 660 -2.51 -16.57 17.46
CA TRP A 660 -2.15 -17.93 17.89
C TRP A 660 -0.68 -17.95 18.31
N LEU A 661 -0.34 -18.57 19.44
CA LEU A 661 1.06 -18.89 19.79
C LEU A 661 1.27 -20.37 19.53
N LEU A 662 2.25 -20.70 18.70
CA LEU A 662 2.59 -22.06 18.28
C LEU A 662 4.03 -22.34 18.74
N ASP A 663 4.25 -23.45 19.44
CA ASP A 663 5.59 -23.97 19.74
C ASP A 663 6.14 -24.80 18.56
N GLU A 664 7.32 -25.40 18.74
CA GLU A 664 7.99 -26.18 17.68
C GLU A 664 7.16 -27.41 17.28
N GLU A 665 6.57 -28.10 18.26
CA GLU A 665 5.69 -29.25 18.05
C GLU A 665 4.39 -28.87 17.33
N ASP A 666 3.78 -27.76 17.70
CA ASP A 666 2.59 -27.20 17.07
C ASP A 666 2.87 -26.81 15.61
N MET A 667 4.00 -26.14 15.36
CA MET A 667 4.44 -25.80 14.00
C MET A 667 4.70 -27.05 13.16
N LYS A 668 5.27 -28.10 13.76
CA LYS A 668 5.44 -29.40 13.09
C LYS A 668 4.11 -30.01 12.71
N VAL A 669 3.12 -30.03 13.60
CA VAL A 669 1.77 -30.54 13.29
C VAL A 669 1.15 -29.78 12.10
N ILE A 670 1.26 -28.45 12.10
CA ILE A 670 0.70 -27.61 11.04
C ILE A 670 1.43 -27.82 9.70
N ASN A 671 2.76 -27.92 9.72
CA ASN A 671 3.56 -28.18 8.53
C ASN A 671 3.29 -29.58 7.96
N ASP A 672 3.23 -30.61 8.80
CA ASP A 672 2.93 -31.98 8.38
C ASP A 672 1.52 -32.08 7.75
N VAL A 673 0.56 -31.30 8.25
CA VAL A 673 -0.78 -31.21 7.67
C VAL A 673 -0.73 -30.48 6.34
N LYS A 674 -0.01 -29.36 6.24
CA LYS A 674 0.15 -28.59 5.01
C LYS A 674 0.77 -29.41 3.89
N GLU A 675 1.80 -30.21 4.18
CA GLU A 675 2.46 -31.08 3.18
C GLU A 675 1.52 -32.16 2.64
N ARG A 676 0.71 -32.75 3.53
CA ARG A 676 -0.25 -33.82 3.18
C ARG A 676 -1.56 -33.31 2.60
N HIS A 677 -1.81 -32.00 2.64
CA HIS A 677 -3.06 -31.40 2.19
C HIS A 677 -3.22 -31.49 0.65
N PRO A 678 -4.43 -31.73 0.10
CA PRO A 678 -4.65 -31.76 -1.35
C PRO A 678 -4.20 -30.48 -2.07
N GLN A 679 -4.24 -29.34 -1.39
CA GLN A 679 -3.79 -28.03 -1.87
C GLN A 679 -2.38 -27.66 -1.38
N SER A 680 -1.51 -28.60 -1.02
CA SER A 680 -0.20 -28.31 -0.37
C SER A 680 0.64 -27.23 -1.06
N LYS A 681 0.65 -27.18 -2.40
CA LYS A 681 1.36 -26.16 -3.21
C LYS A 681 0.73 -24.76 -3.15
N ARG A 682 -0.54 -24.66 -2.81
CA ARG A 682 -1.35 -23.42 -2.82
C ARG A 682 -1.78 -22.99 -1.42
N LEU A 683 -1.76 -23.89 -0.44
CA LEU A 683 -2.17 -23.64 0.93
C LEU A 683 -1.17 -22.72 1.61
N THR A 684 -1.56 -21.45 1.76
CA THR A 684 -0.81 -20.47 2.54
C THR A 684 -1.39 -20.36 3.94
N ILE A 685 -0.54 -20.52 4.93
CA ILE A 685 -0.88 -20.30 6.33
C ILE A 685 -0.33 -18.92 6.69
N PHE A 686 -1.22 -17.95 6.78
CA PHE A 686 -0.89 -16.61 7.22
C PHE A 686 -1.02 -16.57 8.74
N TRP A 687 0.11 -16.80 9.42
CA TRP A 687 0.18 -16.72 10.86
C TRP A 687 0.79 -15.38 11.26
N LYS A 688 0.01 -14.57 11.99
CA LYS A 688 0.46 -13.27 12.49
C LYS A 688 0.09 -13.14 13.96
N TRP A 689 1.09 -12.91 14.80
CA TRP A 689 0.85 -12.60 16.19
C TRP A 689 0.47 -11.12 16.35
N ILE A 690 -0.70 -10.85 16.92
CA ILE A 690 -1.14 -9.49 17.22
C ILE A 690 -1.21 -9.35 18.74
N VAL A 691 -0.11 -8.88 19.32
CA VAL A 691 -0.07 -8.47 20.72
C VAL A 691 -0.29 -6.95 20.78
N PRO A 692 -1.15 -6.45 21.69
CA PRO A 692 -1.36 -5.00 21.85
C PRO A 692 -0.16 -4.27 22.47
N PHE A 693 0.92 -5.01 22.80
CA PHE A 693 2.18 -4.54 23.36
C PHE A 693 3.34 -5.39 22.81
N SER A 694 4.56 -4.87 22.77
CA SER A 694 5.75 -5.67 22.42
C SER A 694 5.92 -6.82 23.43
N PRO A 695 6.19 -8.07 23.00
CA PRO A 695 6.42 -9.17 23.92
C PRO A 695 7.68 -8.91 24.77
N VAL A 696 7.55 -9.00 26.08
CA VAL A 696 8.70 -9.01 26.99
C VAL A 696 9.20 -10.45 27.06
N VAL A 697 10.28 -10.74 26.33
CA VAL A 697 11.04 -11.99 26.53
C VAL A 697 11.87 -11.79 27.79
N LEU A 698 11.42 -12.36 28.91
CA LEU A 698 12.26 -12.50 30.08
C LEU A 698 13.24 -13.65 29.78
N GLU A 699 14.54 -13.33 29.75
CA GLU A 699 15.62 -14.33 29.68
C GLU A 699 15.58 -15.32 30.85
#